data_AF-A0A830BGC0-F1
#
_entry.id   AF-A0A830BGC0-F1
#
_cell.length_a   1.000
_cell.length_b   1.000
_cell.length_c   1.000
_cell.angle_alpha   90.00
_cell.angle_beta   90.00
_cell.angle_gamma   90.00
#
_symmetry.space_group_name_H-M   'P 1'
#
loop_
_entity.id
_entity.type
_entity.pdbx_description
1 polymer ?
#
loop_
_entity_poly.entity_id
_entity_poly.type
_entity_poly.pdbx_seq_one_letter_code
_entity_poly.pdbx_strand_id
1 'polypeptide(L)'
;MVKPLKPHHYPILNSTPRRLLSLFSSKPDFNNANNNNQGFSNLVHRVCDILSNPRTPWRGSSELKSLTQKLKPHHVAKVIETHDNTDSVLQFFFWVSKGHFYKHDMRCYESMLNRLVRDNNFAPADHVRILMIKSCRDEAEIMRVIDFLNAISRMGLSYSLYSFNSLLIQLGKFNLVFAAQNVYKELLNSGIKPTLLTLNTMINLLCKKGKVHEAEIIFAQIYQYGFFPDVFTYTSLILGHCRNRNLDKAFGVFDEMLKKGIDPNAVTYTTLINGLCDDRRVDEALCLIEEMIENGIKPTVYTYTVPITSLLAIGRMDEVISLVSSMRVNGINPNVQTYTALISGLAKSSQLEVAIGLYHKMVKDGLGPTTVTYNSLINELCERGKIDTAFKIFNWMEKHGQLTRTETYNAMIKGFCMIGNVERAMVLFGEMMKVGPAPSVVTYNTLINGYAKRGHLDNARRLMDVMKENGCKPDHLTYTELISGFCKGNRVDEASGFFQDMTQQGLSPNSVNYTSLIDGLCKKGKIDDALTLFGQMQHPITEAYNAVLNGLCKENRLPEAEKLCNKMAENGLLANVITYTTLIDGLCRSGGVHLAFKIFHEMGKRNCLPNVYTYSTLIYGLCLEGRADDADSLLEEMSSKKLYPDEVTYTSLIDGFVSLGKLDRAFFLLRQMVHSGCKPNYRTYYVLLKGMRNETLMNSQISDEEDVVAVDVFRDLLVKMSEIGCEPSVETYYILIARLCHEGRSNDADELVKFMKEKGLSPSEAIYCSLASGYCKNLRVDSALDVLKLLTLRGFKPPLSTYGAIICALCKRNRVEEVEVVFLDMLEKQWNGDEIVWTVLIDGLLKDGELKVCLNLVHVMNSKNVSISKRTYLMLAKEVNKIERLSDENGALKVLRNK
;
A
#
# COMPACT_ATOMS: atom_id res chain seq x y z
N MET A 1 39.07 51.95 -17.76
CA MET A 1 39.59 51.17 -18.91
C MET A 1 39.01 49.76 -18.90
N VAL A 2 37.89 49.53 -19.59
CA VAL A 2 37.45 48.20 -20.08
C VAL A 2 36.61 48.47 -21.34
N LYS A 3 36.93 47.78 -22.44
CA LYS A 3 36.38 47.99 -23.80
C LYS A 3 34.92 47.53 -23.93
N PRO A 4 34.08 48.15 -24.80
CA PRO A 4 32.77 47.64 -25.14
C PRO A 4 32.86 46.49 -26.16
N LEU A 5 32.15 45.40 -25.90
CA LEU A 5 31.96 44.26 -26.80
C LEU A 5 31.00 44.65 -27.95
N LYS A 6 31.41 44.33 -29.18
CA LYS A 6 30.68 44.57 -30.43
C LYS A 6 29.35 43.78 -30.46
N PRO A 7 28.27 44.34 -31.03
CA PRO A 7 27.07 43.58 -31.36
C PRO A 7 27.29 42.78 -32.65
N HIS A 8 26.92 41.50 -32.63
CA HIS A 8 26.87 40.65 -33.81
C HIS A 8 25.78 41.15 -34.79
N HIS A 9 26.19 41.40 -36.03
CA HIS A 9 25.31 41.64 -37.17
C HIS A 9 24.48 40.39 -37.49
N TYR A 10 23.16 40.54 -37.52
CA TYR A 10 22.25 39.72 -38.32
C TYR A 10 21.51 40.64 -39.31
N PRO A 11 21.20 40.17 -40.53
CA PRO A 11 20.91 41.02 -41.67
C PRO A 11 19.53 41.67 -41.61
N ILE A 12 19.49 42.95 -41.97
CA ILE A 12 18.28 43.72 -42.23
C ILE A 12 17.67 43.20 -43.53
N LEU A 13 16.51 42.56 -43.44
CA LEU A 13 15.64 42.25 -44.58
C LEU A 13 14.52 43.29 -44.62
N ASN A 14 14.74 44.32 -45.45
CA ASN A 14 13.69 45.19 -45.95
C ASN A 14 12.63 44.35 -46.67
N SER A 15 11.45 44.19 -46.08
CA SER A 15 10.25 43.86 -46.84
C SER A 15 9.00 44.43 -46.18
N THR A 16 8.13 44.92 -47.05
CA THR A 16 6.96 45.77 -46.84
C THR A 16 5.84 45.13 -45.98
N PRO A 17 4.97 45.94 -45.34
CA PRO A 17 3.92 45.48 -44.42
C PRO A 17 2.67 44.98 -45.15
N ARG A 18 2.83 44.05 -46.11
CA ARG A 18 1.71 43.40 -46.81
C ARG A 18 1.72 41.87 -46.78
N ARG A 19 2.71 41.22 -46.14
CA ARG A 19 2.83 39.75 -46.10
C ARG A 19 2.72 39.09 -44.72
N LEU A 20 2.41 39.84 -43.65
CA LEU A 20 2.13 39.25 -42.33
C LEU A 20 0.65 38.87 -42.11
N LEU A 21 -0.25 39.26 -43.02
CA LEU A 21 -1.68 38.92 -42.98
C LEU A 21 -2.00 37.50 -43.51
N SER A 22 -1.04 36.78 -44.12
CA SER A 22 -1.28 35.44 -44.66
C SER A 22 -0.88 34.30 -43.72
N LEU A 23 -0.25 34.58 -42.58
CA LEU A 23 0.24 33.55 -41.64
C LEU A 23 -0.79 33.11 -40.58
N PHE A 24 -1.95 33.76 -40.52
CA PHE A 24 -3.10 33.35 -39.69
C PHE A 24 -4.29 32.82 -40.51
N SER A 25 -4.05 32.49 -41.78
CA SER A 25 -5.00 31.84 -42.69
C SER A 25 -4.66 30.34 -42.83
N SER A 26 -4.55 29.61 -41.72
CA SER A 26 -4.61 28.14 -41.78
C SER A 26 -6.06 27.73 -41.55
N LYS A 27 -6.74 27.34 -42.64
CA LYS A 27 -7.97 26.57 -42.56
C LYS A 27 -7.73 25.37 -41.64
N PRO A 28 -8.57 25.11 -40.61
CA PRO A 28 -8.54 23.81 -39.95
C PRO A 28 -9.15 22.78 -40.90
N ASP A 29 -8.41 21.72 -41.20
CA ASP A 29 -8.93 20.54 -41.89
C ASP A 29 -10.04 19.91 -41.03
N PHE A 30 -11.28 20.01 -41.52
CA PHE A 30 -12.43 19.25 -41.02
C PHE A 30 -13.06 18.51 -42.20
N ASN A 31 -12.42 17.41 -42.62
CA ASN A 31 -13.08 16.38 -43.40
C ASN A 31 -13.31 15.16 -42.51
N ASN A 32 -14.42 15.19 -41.74
CA ASN A 32 -15.25 14.03 -41.39
C ASN A 32 -16.40 14.47 -40.46
N ALA A 33 -17.52 14.92 -41.04
CA ALA A 33 -18.89 14.86 -40.46
C ALA A 33 -19.93 15.48 -41.42
N ASN A 34 -20.19 14.85 -42.56
CA ASN A 34 -21.32 15.23 -43.41
C ASN A 34 -22.62 14.64 -42.84
N ASN A 35 -23.30 15.42 -41.99
CA ASN A 35 -24.77 15.42 -41.82
C ASN A 35 -25.28 16.48 -40.81
N ASN A 36 -24.40 17.22 -40.09
CA ASN A 36 -24.82 18.23 -39.10
C ASN A 36 -24.74 19.71 -39.57
N ASN A 37 -24.23 20.01 -40.77
CA ASN A 37 -23.92 21.38 -41.19
C ASN A 37 -25.14 22.25 -41.59
N GLN A 38 -26.29 21.66 -41.95
CA GLN A 38 -27.47 22.42 -42.38
C GLN A 38 -28.17 23.12 -41.20
N GLY A 39 -28.32 22.44 -40.05
CA GLY A 39 -28.87 23.05 -38.84
C GLY A 39 -27.94 24.10 -38.21
N PHE A 40 -26.63 23.88 -38.31
CA PHE A 40 -25.58 24.78 -37.84
C PHE A 40 -25.61 26.14 -38.57
N SER A 41 -25.60 26.12 -39.90
CA SER A 41 -25.60 27.34 -40.73
C SER A 41 -26.90 28.13 -40.58
N ASN A 42 -28.04 27.44 -40.55
CA ASN A 42 -29.36 28.05 -40.37
C ASN A 42 -29.51 28.77 -39.02
N LEU A 43 -28.91 28.24 -37.94
CA LEU A 43 -28.97 28.86 -36.61
C LEU A 43 -28.16 30.17 -36.56
N VAL A 44 -26.97 30.20 -37.16
CA VAL A 44 -26.10 31.39 -37.21
C VAL A 44 -26.72 32.48 -38.09
N HIS A 45 -27.20 32.13 -39.30
CA HIS A 45 -27.87 33.08 -40.19
C HIS A 45 -29.11 33.71 -39.55
N ARG A 46 -29.96 32.90 -38.92
CA ARG A 46 -31.20 33.37 -38.29
C ARG A 46 -30.94 34.28 -37.08
N VAL A 47 -29.86 34.05 -36.33
CA VAL A 47 -29.43 34.98 -35.26
C VAL A 47 -28.89 36.28 -35.86
N CYS A 48 -28.12 36.23 -36.96
CA CYS A 48 -27.66 37.44 -37.64
C CYS A 48 -28.81 38.28 -38.22
N ASP A 49 -29.86 37.65 -38.76
CA ASP A 49 -31.04 38.33 -39.29
C ASP A 49 -31.81 39.08 -38.19
N ILE A 50 -31.96 38.47 -37.01
CA ILE A 50 -32.59 39.09 -35.84
C ILE A 50 -31.78 40.30 -35.34
N LEU A 51 -30.46 40.20 -35.33
CA LEU A 51 -29.55 41.28 -34.89
C LEU A 51 -29.48 42.44 -35.89
N SER A 52 -29.80 42.19 -37.17
CA SER A 52 -29.79 43.18 -38.25
C SER A 52 -31.11 43.96 -38.38
N ASN A 53 -32.18 43.57 -37.67
CA ASN A 53 -33.50 44.18 -37.82
C ASN A 53 -33.60 45.56 -37.11
N PRO A 54 -33.76 46.69 -37.83
CA PRO A 54 -33.77 48.03 -37.24
C PRO A 54 -35.06 48.41 -36.51
N ARG A 55 -36.15 47.64 -36.68
CA ARG A 55 -37.52 48.05 -36.27
C ARG A 55 -37.97 47.51 -34.91
N THR A 56 -37.23 46.59 -34.28
CA THR A 56 -37.60 46.04 -32.95
C THR A 56 -36.38 45.88 -32.04
N PRO A 57 -36.47 46.21 -30.73
CA PRO A 57 -35.38 45.94 -29.80
C PRO A 57 -35.25 44.41 -29.59
N TRP A 58 -34.28 43.79 -30.28
CA TRP A 58 -34.06 42.34 -30.30
C TRP A 58 -33.87 41.71 -28.89
N ARG A 59 -33.46 42.51 -27.89
CA ARG A 59 -33.34 42.12 -26.47
C ARG A 59 -34.63 41.58 -25.85
N GLY A 60 -35.79 41.97 -26.37
CA GLY A 60 -37.11 41.53 -25.90
C GLY A 60 -37.69 40.32 -26.64
N SER A 61 -37.07 39.85 -27.72
CA SER A 61 -37.65 38.83 -28.59
C SER A 61 -37.70 37.45 -27.91
N SER A 62 -38.89 36.83 -27.91
CA SER A 62 -39.10 35.45 -27.42
C SER A 62 -38.37 34.42 -28.29
N GLU A 63 -38.23 34.71 -29.60
CA GLU A 63 -37.51 33.88 -30.54
C GLU A 63 -36.00 33.81 -30.24
N LEU A 64 -35.35 34.94 -29.96
CA LEU A 64 -33.92 34.94 -29.59
C LEU A 64 -33.70 34.22 -28.26
N LYS A 65 -34.60 34.39 -27.27
CA LYS A 65 -34.53 33.66 -25.99
C LYS A 65 -34.63 32.14 -26.19
N SER A 66 -35.51 31.66 -27.07
CA SER A 66 -35.61 30.23 -27.43
C SER A 66 -34.34 29.73 -28.13
N LEU A 67 -33.79 30.51 -29.05
CA LEU A 67 -32.55 30.17 -29.77
C LEU A 67 -31.33 30.14 -28.83
N THR A 68 -31.26 30.99 -27.80
CA THR A 68 -30.13 31.00 -26.87
C THR A 68 -29.94 29.72 -26.08
N GLN A 69 -31.01 28.96 -25.81
CA GLN A 69 -30.90 27.67 -25.15
C GLN A 69 -30.19 26.62 -26.02
N LYS A 70 -30.13 26.85 -27.34
CA LYS A 70 -29.47 25.98 -28.32
C LYS A 70 -28.10 26.51 -28.77
N LEU A 71 -27.73 27.73 -28.37
CA LEU A 71 -26.45 28.32 -28.73
C LEU A 71 -25.32 27.65 -27.96
N LYS A 72 -24.27 27.30 -28.69
CA LYS A 72 -23.00 26.80 -28.16
C LYS A 72 -21.92 27.85 -28.47
N PRO A 73 -20.81 27.90 -27.73
CA PRO A 73 -19.76 28.91 -27.92
C PRO A 73 -19.28 29.07 -29.38
N HIS A 74 -19.04 27.97 -30.08
CA HIS A 74 -18.66 28.00 -31.50
C HIS A 74 -19.72 28.61 -32.44
N HIS A 75 -21.02 28.54 -32.12
CA HIS A 75 -22.07 29.27 -32.86
C HIS A 75 -21.92 30.78 -32.65
N VAL A 76 -21.65 31.22 -31.41
CA VAL A 76 -21.52 32.63 -31.05
C VAL A 76 -20.25 33.23 -31.63
N ALA A 77 -19.12 32.52 -31.60
CA ALA A 77 -17.89 32.93 -32.28
C ALA A 77 -18.13 33.19 -33.78
N LYS A 78 -18.90 32.32 -34.44
CA LYS A 78 -19.23 32.49 -35.86
C LYS A 78 -20.12 33.70 -36.14
N VAL A 79 -21.14 33.95 -35.31
CA VAL A 79 -21.99 35.16 -35.39
C VAL A 79 -21.14 36.44 -35.28
N ILE A 80 -20.11 36.44 -34.42
CA ILE A 80 -19.21 37.59 -34.24
C ILE A 80 -18.38 37.85 -35.50
N GLU A 81 -17.95 36.79 -36.19
CA GLU A 81 -17.18 36.90 -37.43
C GLU A 81 -18.02 37.33 -38.63
N THR A 82 -19.28 36.90 -38.72
CA THR A 82 -20.10 37.01 -39.94
C THR A 82 -20.99 38.25 -39.99
N HIS A 83 -21.40 38.81 -38.86
CA HIS A 83 -22.33 39.94 -38.83
C HIS A 83 -21.65 41.26 -39.21
N ASP A 84 -22.32 42.20 -39.88
CA ASP A 84 -21.68 43.41 -40.40
C ASP A 84 -21.52 44.54 -39.36
N ASN A 85 -22.49 44.71 -38.46
CA ASN A 85 -22.45 45.77 -37.44
C ASN A 85 -21.78 45.32 -36.14
N THR A 86 -20.72 46.01 -35.72
CA THR A 86 -19.90 45.69 -34.54
C THR A 86 -20.59 46.04 -33.22
N ASP A 87 -21.39 47.09 -33.15
CA ASP A 87 -22.10 47.48 -31.92
C ASP A 87 -23.23 46.50 -31.58
N SER A 88 -23.99 46.03 -32.58
CA SER A 88 -25.02 45.00 -32.39
C SER A 88 -24.43 43.69 -31.87
N VAL A 89 -23.28 43.29 -32.41
CA VAL A 89 -22.57 42.05 -32.05
C VAL A 89 -21.95 42.15 -30.65
N LEU A 90 -21.39 43.31 -30.30
CA LEU A 90 -20.86 43.57 -28.96
C LEU A 90 -21.97 43.53 -27.90
N GLN A 91 -23.12 44.15 -28.18
CA GLN A 91 -24.28 44.07 -27.30
C GLN A 91 -24.82 42.64 -27.17
N PHE A 92 -24.82 41.88 -28.26
CA PHE A 92 -25.21 40.46 -28.25
C PHE A 92 -24.24 39.61 -27.41
N PHE A 93 -22.94 39.82 -27.56
CA PHE A 93 -21.90 39.12 -26.80
C PHE A 93 -22.07 39.27 -25.28
N PHE A 94 -22.33 40.49 -24.81
CA PHE A 94 -22.60 40.73 -23.39
C PHE A 94 -23.96 40.18 -22.96
N TRP A 95 -24.99 40.27 -23.81
CA TRP A 95 -26.31 39.77 -23.49
C TRP A 95 -26.34 38.24 -23.31
N VAL A 96 -25.70 37.49 -24.22
CA VAL A 96 -25.61 36.02 -24.12
C VAL A 96 -24.81 35.59 -22.88
N SER A 97 -23.80 36.36 -22.48
CA SER A 97 -22.99 36.07 -21.28
C SER A 97 -23.77 36.12 -19.95
N LYS A 98 -24.96 36.74 -19.94
CA LYS A 98 -25.82 36.83 -18.74
C LYS A 98 -26.72 35.60 -18.53
N GLY A 99 -26.73 34.64 -19.46
CA GLY A 99 -27.54 33.42 -19.34
C GLY A 99 -26.99 32.41 -18.32
N HIS A 100 -27.84 31.86 -17.43
CA HIS A 100 -27.43 30.95 -16.35
C HIS A 100 -26.67 29.69 -16.81
N PHE A 101 -26.91 29.21 -18.02
CA PHE A 101 -26.34 27.95 -18.54
C PHE A 101 -25.34 28.14 -19.69
N TYR A 102 -24.89 29.38 -19.95
CA TYR A 102 -23.97 29.69 -21.04
C TYR A 102 -22.70 30.37 -20.52
N LYS A 103 -21.55 29.97 -21.06
CA LYS A 103 -20.25 30.62 -20.84
C LYS A 103 -19.48 30.68 -22.16
N HIS A 104 -18.86 31.83 -22.44
CA HIS A 104 -17.96 31.98 -23.58
C HIS A 104 -16.75 31.05 -23.47
N ASP A 105 -16.33 30.48 -24.59
CA ASP A 105 -15.03 29.82 -24.72
C ASP A 105 -13.97 30.84 -25.22
N MET A 106 -12.70 30.43 -25.25
CA MET A 106 -11.60 31.32 -25.67
C MET A 106 -11.79 31.86 -27.10
N ARG A 107 -12.37 31.05 -28.00
CA ARG A 107 -12.61 31.44 -29.39
C ARG A 107 -13.59 32.61 -29.49
N CYS A 108 -14.64 32.64 -28.66
CA CYS A 108 -15.56 33.78 -28.61
C CYS A 108 -14.85 35.10 -28.24
N TYR A 109 -13.91 35.06 -27.29
CA TYR A 109 -13.13 36.23 -26.88
C TYR A 109 -12.13 36.66 -27.96
N GLU A 110 -11.42 35.70 -28.56
CA GLU A 110 -10.47 35.96 -29.66
C GLU A 110 -11.15 36.60 -30.87
N SER A 111 -12.28 36.05 -31.34
CA SER A 111 -13.03 36.58 -32.48
C SER A 111 -13.57 38.00 -32.19
N MET A 112 -14.02 38.27 -30.96
CA MET A 112 -14.49 39.61 -30.57
C MET A 112 -13.34 40.62 -30.49
N LEU A 113 -12.21 40.26 -29.87
CA LEU A 113 -11.05 41.15 -29.75
C LEU A 113 -10.45 41.51 -31.12
N ASN A 114 -10.28 40.51 -32.00
CA ASN A 114 -9.80 40.75 -33.35
C ASN A 114 -10.70 41.72 -34.12
N ARG A 115 -12.02 41.59 -33.97
CA ARG A 115 -13.00 42.48 -34.60
C ARG A 115 -12.91 43.91 -34.04
N LEU A 116 -12.93 44.08 -32.72
CA LEU A 116 -12.88 45.41 -32.10
C LEU A 116 -11.58 46.15 -32.42
N VAL A 117 -10.46 45.44 -32.52
CA VAL A 117 -9.16 46.02 -32.90
C VAL A 117 -9.15 46.43 -34.37
N ARG A 118 -9.69 45.60 -35.27
CA ARG A 118 -9.83 45.94 -36.70
C ARG A 118 -10.68 47.19 -36.92
N ASP A 119 -11.72 47.35 -36.13
CA ASP A 119 -12.67 48.45 -36.24
C ASP A 119 -12.28 49.68 -35.37
N ASN A 120 -11.07 49.68 -34.79
CA ASN A 120 -10.49 50.74 -33.94
C ASN A 120 -11.32 51.11 -32.68
N ASN A 121 -12.09 50.16 -32.14
CA ASN A 121 -12.90 50.37 -30.93
C ASN A 121 -12.19 49.88 -29.66
N PHE A 122 -11.23 50.67 -29.17
CA PHE A 122 -10.26 50.22 -28.16
C PHE A 122 -10.82 50.12 -26.72
N ALA A 123 -11.80 50.94 -26.32
CA ALA A 123 -12.33 50.90 -24.95
C ALA A 123 -13.14 49.62 -24.65
N PRO A 124 -14.06 49.17 -25.52
CA PRO A 124 -14.68 47.85 -25.39
C PRO A 124 -13.69 46.70 -25.54
N ALA A 125 -12.65 46.85 -26.37
CA ALA A 125 -11.62 45.84 -26.53
C ALA A 125 -10.86 45.59 -25.22
N ASP A 126 -10.51 46.63 -24.47
CA ASP A 126 -9.87 46.48 -23.15
C ASP A 126 -10.79 45.76 -22.14
N HIS A 127 -12.10 46.02 -22.18
CA HIS A 127 -13.07 45.32 -21.33
C HIS A 127 -13.20 43.82 -21.68
N VAL A 128 -13.30 43.49 -22.97
CA VAL A 128 -13.34 42.09 -23.43
C VAL A 128 -12.04 41.36 -23.08
N ARG A 129 -10.89 42.05 -23.15
CA ARG A 129 -9.60 41.50 -22.71
C ARG A 129 -9.60 41.10 -21.24
N ILE A 130 -10.09 41.97 -20.36
CA ILE A 130 -10.17 41.69 -18.92
C ILE A 130 -11.06 40.47 -18.66
N LEU A 131 -12.18 40.32 -19.37
CA LEU A 131 -13.05 39.15 -19.25
C LEU A 131 -12.36 37.87 -19.75
N MET A 132 -11.63 37.93 -20.86
CA MET A 132 -10.84 36.82 -21.37
C MET A 132 -9.80 36.35 -20.35
N ILE A 133 -9.00 37.27 -19.81
CA ILE A 133 -8.00 36.98 -18.78
C ILE A 133 -8.66 36.31 -17.56
N LYS A 134 -9.77 36.85 -17.06
CA LYS A 134 -10.50 36.30 -15.91
C LYS A 134 -11.13 34.93 -16.16
N SER A 135 -11.37 34.58 -17.43
CA SER A 135 -12.01 33.31 -17.81
C SER A 135 -11.05 32.11 -17.87
N CYS A 136 -9.74 32.34 -17.78
CA CYS A 136 -8.71 31.29 -17.82
C CYS A 136 -8.84 30.31 -16.64
N ARG A 137 -8.78 29.01 -16.93
CA ARG A 137 -8.98 27.93 -15.95
C ARG A 137 -7.69 27.25 -15.54
N ASP A 138 -6.70 27.21 -16.41
CA ASP A 138 -5.43 26.53 -16.20
C ASP A 138 -4.21 27.33 -16.70
N GLU A 139 -3.03 26.80 -16.40
CA GLU A 139 -1.72 27.38 -16.74
C GLU A 139 -1.49 27.45 -18.26
N ALA A 140 -1.97 26.47 -19.02
CA ALA A 140 -1.76 26.41 -20.46
C ALA A 140 -2.63 27.43 -21.21
N GLU A 141 -3.87 27.62 -20.75
CA GLU A 141 -4.79 28.64 -21.25
C GLU A 141 -4.24 30.04 -21.05
N ILE A 142 -3.79 30.39 -19.83
CA ILE A 142 -3.28 31.75 -19.56
C ILE A 142 -2.03 32.07 -20.39
N MET A 143 -1.14 31.09 -20.62
CA MET A 143 0.02 31.29 -21.49
C MET A 143 -0.37 31.53 -22.95
N ARG A 144 -1.33 30.76 -23.49
CA ARG A 144 -1.88 31.01 -24.84
C ARG A 144 -2.53 32.39 -24.95
N VAL A 145 -3.27 32.80 -23.91
CA VAL A 145 -3.87 34.14 -23.86
C VAL A 145 -2.79 35.21 -23.87
N ILE A 146 -1.69 35.06 -23.13
CA ILE A 146 -0.58 36.03 -23.14
C ILE A 146 0.04 36.15 -24.53
N ASP A 147 0.33 35.04 -25.20
CA ASP A 147 0.89 35.06 -26.56
C ASP A 147 -0.04 35.78 -27.54
N PHE A 148 -1.34 35.49 -27.46
CA PHE A 148 -2.37 36.15 -28.26
C PHE A 148 -2.47 37.66 -27.99
N LEU A 149 -2.49 38.07 -26.72
CA LEU A 149 -2.57 39.48 -26.35
C LEU A 149 -1.31 40.26 -26.73
N ASN A 150 -0.13 39.63 -26.66
CA ASN A 150 1.12 40.22 -27.14
C ASN A 150 1.10 40.42 -28.67
N ALA A 151 0.50 39.50 -29.42
CA ALA A 151 0.32 39.65 -30.86
C ALA A 151 -0.62 40.82 -31.20
N ILE A 152 -1.76 40.95 -30.50
CA ILE A 152 -2.70 42.05 -30.67
C ILE A 152 -2.11 43.39 -30.22
N SER A 153 -1.28 43.41 -29.18
CA SER A 153 -0.63 44.64 -28.71
C SER A 153 0.28 45.25 -29.77
N ARG A 154 0.92 44.43 -30.62
CA ARG A 154 1.70 44.90 -31.79
C ARG A 154 0.84 45.54 -32.88
N MET A 155 -0.48 45.33 -32.84
CA MET A 155 -1.45 45.89 -33.79
C MET A 155 -2.08 47.21 -33.29
N GLY A 156 -1.64 47.76 -32.15
CA GLY A 156 -1.99 49.10 -31.69
C GLY A 156 -2.91 49.17 -30.46
N LEU A 157 -3.28 48.03 -29.85
CA LEU A 157 -4.08 48.01 -28.63
C LEU A 157 -3.17 47.99 -27.40
N SER A 158 -3.03 49.12 -26.71
CA SER A 158 -2.22 49.23 -25.48
C SER A 158 -2.91 48.58 -24.26
N TYR A 159 -2.09 48.19 -23.28
CA TYR A 159 -2.58 47.69 -22.00
C TYR A 159 -2.98 48.84 -21.07
N SER A 160 -4.17 48.74 -20.50
CA SER A 160 -4.55 49.55 -19.34
C SER A 160 -3.97 48.97 -18.04
N LEU A 161 -3.86 49.80 -17.01
CA LEU A 161 -3.48 49.37 -15.66
C LEU A 161 -4.39 48.24 -15.13
N TYR A 162 -5.69 48.29 -15.45
CA TYR A 162 -6.66 47.25 -15.06
C TYR A 162 -6.42 45.91 -15.77
N SER A 163 -6.04 45.97 -17.05
CA SER A 163 -5.64 44.79 -17.81
C SER A 163 -4.36 44.16 -17.24
N PHE A 164 -3.34 44.98 -16.94
CA PHE A 164 -2.11 44.49 -16.29
C PHE A 164 -2.38 43.87 -14.92
N ASN A 165 -3.15 44.55 -14.05
CA ASN A 165 -3.49 44.01 -12.73
C ASN A 165 -4.29 42.70 -12.83
N SER A 166 -5.24 42.61 -13.76
CA SER A 166 -6.01 41.37 -13.99
C SER A 166 -5.10 40.22 -14.44
N LEU A 167 -4.11 40.51 -15.30
CA LEU A 167 -3.15 39.53 -15.77
C LEU A 167 -2.22 39.07 -14.63
N LEU A 168 -1.67 39.99 -13.85
CA LEU A 168 -0.82 39.68 -12.70
C LEU A 168 -1.55 38.87 -11.63
N ILE A 169 -2.83 39.18 -11.35
CA ILE A 169 -3.64 38.41 -10.40
C ILE A 169 -3.86 36.97 -10.90
N GLN A 170 -4.18 36.78 -12.18
CA GLN A 170 -4.34 35.42 -12.75
C GLN A 170 -3.02 34.66 -12.77
N LEU A 171 -1.92 35.30 -13.15
CA LEU A 171 -0.58 34.71 -13.08
C LEU A 171 -0.19 34.34 -11.65
N GLY A 172 -0.58 35.14 -10.65
CA GLY A 172 -0.40 34.83 -9.23
C GLY A 172 -1.26 33.68 -8.74
N LYS A 173 -2.47 33.50 -9.29
CA LYS A 173 -3.32 32.32 -9.01
C LYS A 173 -2.67 31.03 -9.50
N PHE A 174 -2.05 31.06 -10.69
CA PHE A 174 -1.33 29.92 -11.28
C PHE A 174 0.14 29.82 -10.86
N ASN A 175 0.63 30.73 -10.00
CA ASN A 175 1.98 30.72 -9.45
C ASN A 175 3.11 30.84 -10.51
N LEU A 176 2.83 31.55 -11.62
CA LEU A 176 3.70 31.76 -12.77
C LEU A 176 4.62 32.98 -12.60
N VAL A 177 5.72 32.81 -11.86
CA VAL A 177 6.53 33.96 -11.43
C VAL A 177 7.29 34.65 -12.55
N PHE A 178 7.93 33.89 -13.44
CA PHE A 178 8.71 34.49 -14.53
C PHE A 178 7.85 35.32 -15.48
N ALA A 179 6.68 34.80 -15.87
CA ALA A 179 5.72 35.53 -16.69
C ALA A 179 5.23 36.81 -16.00
N ALA A 180 4.91 36.74 -14.70
CA ALA A 180 4.48 37.91 -13.93
C ALA A 180 5.57 38.99 -13.84
N GLN A 181 6.84 38.60 -13.68
CA GLN A 181 7.97 39.55 -13.68
C GLN A 181 8.13 40.25 -15.03
N ASN A 182 7.92 39.54 -16.15
CA ASN A 182 7.97 40.14 -17.48
C ASN A 182 6.83 41.14 -17.68
N VAL A 183 5.61 40.77 -17.29
CA VAL A 183 4.43 41.65 -17.34
C VAL A 183 4.62 42.89 -16.45
N TYR A 184 5.23 42.73 -15.26
CA TYR A 184 5.53 43.87 -14.38
C TYR A 184 6.59 44.80 -14.98
N LYS A 185 7.65 44.26 -15.60
CA LYS A 185 8.65 45.07 -16.32
C LYS A 185 8.03 45.82 -17.50
N GLU A 186 7.13 45.17 -18.23
CA GLU A 186 6.39 45.80 -19.34
C GLU A 186 5.50 46.94 -18.86
N LEU A 187 4.80 46.78 -17.73
CA LEU A 187 4.04 47.85 -17.09
C LEU A 187 4.93 49.05 -16.77
N LEU A 188 6.12 48.84 -16.18
CA LEU A 188 7.05 49.93 -15.86
C LEU A 188 7.58 50.62 -17.13
N ASN A 189 7.94 49.85 -18.16
CA ASN A 189 8.42 50.38 -19.44
C ASN A 189 7.35 51.16 -20.21
N SER A 190 6.07 50.86 -19.98
CA SER A 190 4.94 51.58 -20.59
C SER A 190 4.67 52.95 -19.95
N GLY A 191 5.39 53.32 -18.88
CA GLY A 191 5.23 54.59 -18.16
C GLY A 191 3.99 54.66 -17.27
N ILE A 192 3.24 53.56 -17.14
CA ILE A 192 2.06 53.47 -16.25
C ILE A 192 2.55 53.29 -14.81
N LYS A 193 2.11 54.16 -13.90
CA LYS A 193 2.47 54.07 -12.48
C LYS A 193 1.75 52.88 -11.81
N PRO A 194 2.48 51.99 -11.10
CA PRO A 194 1.88 50.92 -10.32
C PRO A 194 0.96 51.44 -9.22
N THR A 195 -0.01 50.60 -8.82
CA THR A 195 -0.84 50.82 -7.62
C THR A 195 -0.38 49.94 -6.46
N LEU A 196 -0.81 50.23 -5.24
CA LEU A 196 -0.57 49.35 -4.09
C LEU A 196 -1.03 47.90 -4.37
N LEU A 197 -2.16 47.71 -5.07
CA LEU A 197 -2.63 46.38 -5.50
C LEU A 197 -1.62 45.67 -6.41
N THR A 198 -1.03 46.40 -7.37
CA THR A 198 -0.01 45.88 -8.29
C THR A 198 1.22 45.39 -7.51
N LEU A 199 1.72 46.24 -6.59
CA LEU A 199 2.89 45.97 -5.77
C LEU A 199 2.64 44.79 -4.82
N ASN A 200 1.50 44.79 -4.12
CA ASN A 200 1.08 43.71 -3.22
C ASN A 200 0.94 42.36 -3.95
N THR A 201 0.38 42.37 -5.16
CA THR A 201 0.25 41.15 -5.98
C THR A 201 1.62 40.57 -6.32
N MET A 202 2.58 41.42 -6.71
CA MET A 202 3.96 41.00 -6.99
C MET A 202 4.69 40.51 -5.75
N ILE A 203 4.58 41.21 -4.62
CA ILE A 203 5.19 40.83 -3.33
C ILE A 203 4.68 39.45 -2.90
N ASN A 204 3.37 39.21 -2.89
CA ASN A 204 2.77 37.92 -2.54
C ASN A 204 3.24 36.79 -3.46
N LEU A 205 3.26 37.04 -4.77
CA LEU A 205 3.69 36.05 -5.77
C LEU A 205 5.18 35.68 -5.60
N LEU A 206 6.05 36.64 -5.35
CA LEU A 206 7.47 36.40 -5.08
C LEU A 206 7.69 35.67 -3.74
N CYS A 207 6.99 36.09 -2.69
CA CYS A 207 7.06 35.47 -1.37
C CYS A 207 6.55 34.03 -1.38
N LYS A 208 5.50 33.71 -2.15
CA LYS A 208 5.06 32.32 -2.37
C LYS A 208 6.16 31.44 -2.98
N LYS A 209 7.09 31.97 -3.79
CA LYS A 209 8.23 31.16 -4.29
C LYS A 209 9.48 31.24 -3.40
N GLY A 210 9.41 31.92 -2.25
CA GLY A 210 10.58 32.13 -1.38
C GLY A 210 11.55 33.19 -1.89
N LYS A 211 11.20 33.96 -2.94
CA LYS A 211 12.03 35.03 -3.51
C LYS A 211 11.91 36.33 -2.71
N VAL A 212 12.23 36.28 -1.43
CA VAL A 212 11.98 37.39 -0.49
C VAL A 212 12.82 38.63 -0.79
N HIS A 213 14.09 38.48 -1.18
CA HIS A 213 14.94 39.63 -1.56
C HIS A 213 14.35 40.44 -2.72
N GLU A 214 13.80 39.76 -3.74
CA GLU A 214 13.14 40.44 -4.86
C GLU A 214 11.84 41.12 -4.40
N ALA A 215 11.15 40.55 -3.41
CA ALA A 215 9.95 41.14 -2.82
C ALA A 215 10.27 42.37 -1.96
N GLU A 216 11.37 42.38 -1.22
CA GLU A 216 11.86 43.52 -0.43
C GLU A 216 12.20 44.73 -1.33
N ILE A 217 12.73 44.49 -2.54
CA ILE A 217 12.96 45.55 -3.53
C ILE A 217 11.62 46.20 -3.95
N ILE A 218 10.58 45.40 -4.20
CA ILE A 218 9.25 45.91 -4.54
C ILE A 218 8.58 46.56 -3.32
N PHE A 219 8.83 46.06 -2.11
CA PHE A 219 8.37 46.67 -0.86
C PHE A 219 8.93 48.10 -0.69
N ALA A 220 10.22 48.31 -0.98
CA ALA A 220 10.81 49.65 -0.96
C ALA A 220 10.15 50.61 -1.98
N GLN A 221 9.68 50.08 -3.12
CA GLN A 221 8.96 50.87 -4.12
C GLN A 221 7.61 51.39 -3.61
N ILE A 222 6.97 50.74 -2.63
CA ILE A 222 5.70 51.21 -2.04
C ILE A 222 5.86 52.64 -1.51
N TYR A 223 6.92 52.88 -0.73
CA TYR A 223 7.23 54.21 -0.20
C TYR A 223 7.68 55.20 -1.27
N GLN A 224 8.43 54.73 -2.28
CA GLN A 224 8.87 55.60 -3.40
C GLN A 224 7.68 56.15 -4.21
N TYR A 225 6.60 55.36 -4.35
CA TYR A 225 5.38 55.80 -4.99
C TYR A 225 4.40 56.54 -4.05
N GLY A 226 4.78 56.75 -2.78
CA GLY A 226 3.98 57.49 -1.79
C GLY A 226 2.83 56.68 -1.18
N PHE A 227 2.89 55.36 -1.26
CA PHE A 227 1.92 54.46 -0.61
C PHE A 227 2.42 54.02 0.77
N PHE A 228 1.49 53.49 1.58
CA PHE A 228 1.80 52.83 2.84
C PHE A 228 1.51 51.33 2.73
N PRO A 229 2.39 50.45 3.23
CA PRO A 229 2.11 49.02 3.30
C PRO A 229 0.86 48.73 4.14
N ASP A 230 0.10 47.73 3.73
CA ASP A 230 -1.09 47.28 4.45
C ASP A 230 -0.85 45.90 5.11
N VAL A 231 -1.86 45.40 5.82
CA VAL A 231 -1.84 44.06 6.46
C VAL A 231 -1.44 42.98 5.45
N PHE A 232 -1.91 43.09 4.21
CA PHE A 232 -1.63 42.10 3.16
C PHE A 232 -0.16 42.13 2.71
N THR A 233 0.46 43.31 2.63
CA THR A 233 1.88 43.48 2.34
C THR A 233 2.73 42.76 3.38
N TYR A 234 2.52 43.06 4.67
CA TYR A 234 3.28 42.46 5.77
C TYR A 234 3.04 40.94 5.88
N THR A 235 1.78 40.49 5.78
CA THR A 235 1.44 39.05 5.77
C THR A 235 2.17 38.30 4.65
N SER A 236 2.28 38.90 3.46
CA SER A 236 2.97 38.31 2.32
C SER A 236 4.48 38.15 2.58
N LEU A 237 5.13 39.15 3.18
CA LEU A 237 6.54 39.09 3.55
C LEU A 237 6.80 38.04 4.64
N ILE A 238 5.96 37.99 5.67
CA ILE A 238 5.99 36.96 6.71
C ILE A 238 5.91 35.55 6.09
N LEU A 239 4.94 35.32 5.20
CA LEU A 239 4.81 34.04 4.46
C LEU A 239 6.11 33.68 3.72
N GLY A 240 6.74 34.67 3.06
CA GLY A 240 7.98 34.48 2.34
C GLY A 240 9.14 34.04 3.25
N HIS A 241 9.31 34.70 4.40
CA HIS A 241 10.33 34.35 5.38
C HIS A 241 10.07 32.97 6.02
N CYS A 242 8.81 32.64 6.33
CA CYS A 242 8.44 31.30 6.81
C CYS A 242 8.80 30.21 5.79
N ARG A 243 8.55 30.41 4.49
CA ARG A 243 8.93 29.44 3.44
C ARG A 243 10.45 29.25 3.31
N ASN A 244 11.21 30.30 3.58
CA ASN A 244 12.67 30.23 3.61
C ASN A 244 13.22 29.69 4.94
N ARG A 245 12.36 29.27 5.87
CA ARG A 245 12.71 28.83 7.24
C ARG A 245 13.48 29.88 8.04
N ASN A 246 13.28 31.16 7.74
CA ASN A 246 13.90 32.29 8.42
C ASN A 246 12.91 32.92 9.41
N LEU A 247 12.56 32.18 10.47
CA LEU A 247 11.52 32.59 11.43
C LEU A 247 11.87 33.88 12.18
N ASP A 248 13.14 34.10 12.54
CA ASP A 248 13.56 35.33 13.26
C ASP A 248 13.24 36.60 12.46
N LYS A 249 13.45 36.55 11.13
CA LYS A 249 13.06 37.65 10.24
C LYS A 249 11.54 37.74 10.08
N ALA A 250 10.83 36.61 10.08
CA ALA A 250 9.37 36.60 10.01
C ALA A 250 8.75 37.30 11.23
N PHE A 251 9.24 37.00 12.44
CA PHE A 251 8.84 37.69 13.67
C PHE A 251 9.31 39.15 13.68
N GLY A 252 10.50 39.46 13.17
CA GLY A 252 10.94 40.85 13.01
C GLY A 252 10.01 41.69 12.13
N VAL A 253 9.49 41.12 11.03
CA VAL A 253 8.50 41.77 10.16
C VAL A 253 7.14 41.90 10.86
N PHE A 254 6.75 40.93 11.68
CA PHE A 254 5.54 41.00 12.51
C PHE A 254 5.63 42.10 13.58
N ASP A 255 6.77 42.23 14.25
CA ASP A 255 7.02 43.30 15.23
C ASP A 255 7.06 44.69 14.56
N GLU A 256 7.60 44.78 13.34
CA GLU A 256 7.57 46.02 12.57
C GLU A 256 6.14 46.44 12.23
N MET A 257 5.31 45.48 11.82
CA MET A 257 3.89 45.69 11.54
C MET A 257 3.15 46.27 12.76
N LEU A 258 3.39 45.72 13.96
CA LEU A 258 2.83 46.22 15.21
C LEU A 258 3.34 47.63 15.57
N LYS A 259 4.66 47.88 15.44
CA LYS A 259 5.26 49.20 15.70
C LYS A 259 4.72 50.30 14.78
N LYS A 260 4.30 49.92 13.57
CA LYS A 260 3.67 50.83 12.59
C LYS A 260 2.17 51.04 12.84
N GLY A 261 1.59 50.41 13.87
CA GLY A 261 0.18 50.52 14.23
C GLY A 261 -0.74 49.78 13.26
N ILE A 262 -0.26 48.71 12.62
CA ILE A 262 -1.05 47.89 11.70
C ILE A 262 -1.44 46.60 12.45
N ASP A 263 -2.74 46.43 12.71
CA ASP A 263 -3.23 45.29 13.48
C ASP A 263 -3.17 43.98 12.68
N PRO A 264 -2.54 42.91 13.21
CA PRO A 264 -2.56 41.59 12.60
C PRO A 264 -3.97 41.02 12.50
N ASN A 265 -4.22 40.26 11.44
CA ASN A 265 -5.48 39.53 11.27
C ASN A 265 -5.27 38.01 11.44
N ALA A 266 -6.36 37.26 11.38
CA ALA A 266 -6.32 35.80 11.50
C ALA A 266 -5.40 35.11 10.48
N VAL A 267 -5.24 35.68 9.27
CA VAL A 267 -4.35 35.15 8.24
C VAL A 267 -2.88 35.36 8.61
N THR A 268 -2.55 36.48 9.25
CA THR A 268 -1.20 36.82 9.71
C THR A 268 -0.73 35.81 10.76
N TYR A 269 -1.51 35.64 11.83
CA TYR A 269 -1.24 34.63 12.87
C TYR A 269 -1.18 33.21 12.31
N THR A 270 -2.17 32.81 11.49
CA THR A 270 -2.18 31.47 10.87
C THR A 270 -0.94 31.22 10.01
N THR A 271 -0.40 32.25 9.34
CA THR A 271 0.82 32.12 8.54
C THR A 271 2.05 31.84 9.42
N LEU A 272 2.20 32.54 10.55
CA LEU A 272 3.27 32.30 11.52
C LEU A 272 3.13 30.92 12.19
N ILE A 273 1.92 30.58 12.64
CA ILE A 273 1.60 29.28 13.26
C ILE A 273 1.97 28.13 12.30
N ASN A 274 1.58 28.22 11.04
CA ASN A 274 1.93 27.21 10.03
C ASN A 274 3.44 27.17 9.78
N GLY A 275 4.10 28.32 9.70
CA GLY A 275 5.56 28.39 9.52
C GLY A 275 6.34 27.74 10.67
N LEU A 276 5.90 27.94 11.91
CA LEU A 276 6.47 27.27 13.09
C LEU A 276 6.25 25.76 13.06
N CYS A 277 5.05 25.33 12.66
CA CYS A 277 4.72 23.91 12.49
C CYS A 277 5.60 23.25 11.42
N ASP A 278 5.86 23.93 10.30
CA ASP A 278 6.73 23.46 9.22
C ASP A 278 8.21 23.34 9.67
N ASP A 279 8.64 24.18 10.62
CA ASP A 279 9.98 24.13 11.24
C ASP A 279 10.04 23.23 12.49
N ARG A 280 8.97 22.49 12.79
CA ARG A 280 8.83 21.58 13.95
C ARG A 280 8.87 22.27 15.32
N ARG A 281 8.70 23.59 15.40
CA ARG A 281 8.59 24.39 16.64
C ARG A 281 7.14 24.49 17.10
N VAL A 282 6.53 23.34 17.39
CA VAL A 282 5.07 23.25 17.59
C VAL A 282 4.61 23.88 18.90
N ASP A 283 5.43 23.87 19.96
CA ASP A 283 5.09 24.50 21.24
C ASP A 283 4.86 26.00 21.10
N GLU A 284 5.74 26.70 20.38
CA GLU A 284 5.57 28.13 20.08
C GLU A 284 4.35 28.40 19.20
N ALA A 285 4.01 27.46 18.32
CA ALA A 285 2.82 27.56 17.49
C ALA A 285 1.54 27.46 18.34
N LEU A 286 1.54 26.65 19.40
CA LEU A 286 0.42 26.56 20.36
C LEU A 286 0.28 27.85 21.18
N CYS A 287 1.40 28.40 21.69
CA CYS A 287 1.38 29.68 22.39
C CYS A 287 0.81 30.82 21.52
N LEU A 288 1.16 30.88 20.23
CA LEU A 288 0.60 31.88 19.31
C LEU A 288 -0.89 31.72 19.04
N ILE A 289 -1.45 30.51 19.15
CA ILE A 289 -2.91 30.30 19.07
C ILE A 289 -3.59 30.90 20.30
N GLU A 290 -3.00 30.72 21.48
CA GLU A 290 -3.51 31.29 22.73
C GLU A 290 -3.44 32.82 22.69
N GLU A 291 -2.31 33.40 22.29
CA GLU A 291 -2.14 34.85 22.12
C GLU A 291 -3.15 35.44 21.12
N MET A 292 -3.39 34.76 20.00
CA MET A 292 -4.39 35.16 19.00
C MET A 292 -5.80 35.24 19.62
N ILE A 293 -6.16 34.29 20.48
CA ILE A 293 -7.46 34.23 21.15
C ILE A 293 -7.56 35.31 22.23
N GLU A 294 -6.51 35.53 23.02
CA GLU A 294 -6.43 36.57 24.05
C GLU A 294 -6.55 37.98 23.46
N ASN A 295 -5.96 38.20 22.28
CA ASN A 295 -6.08 39.44 21.51
C ASN A 295 -7.45 39.60 20.82
N GLY A 296 -8.40 38.69 21.04
CA GLY A 296 -9.77 38.75 20.52
C GLY A 296 -9.88 38.45 19.02
N ILE A 297 -8.83 37.90 18.39
CA ILE A 297 -8.84 37.57 16.97
C ILE A 297 -9.41 36.16 16.79
N LYS A 298 -10.57 36.05 16.15
CA LYS A 298 -11.25 34.74 15.99
C LYS A 298 -10.44 33.78 15.10
N PRO A 299 -10.07 32.58 15.60
CA PRO A 299 -9.39 31.56 14.80
C PRO A 299 -10.23 31.05 13.63
N THR A 300 -9.56 30.45 12.64
CA THR A 300 -10.20 29.77 11.50
C THR A 300 -9.92 28.27 11.55
N VAL A 301 -10.61 27.48 10.72
CA VAL A 301 -10.33 26.03 10.58
C VAL A 301 -8.85 25.77 10.22
N TYR A 302 -8.25 26.65 9.40
CA TYR A 302 -6.85 26.52 8.98
C TYR A 302 -5.86 26.78 10.11
N THR A 303 -6.22 27.63 11.08
CA THR A 303 -5.41 27.92 12.28
C THR A 303 -5.16 26.65 13.10
N TYR A 304 -6.12 25.73 13.14
CA TYR A 304 -6.01 24.47 13.88
C TYR A 304 -5.50 23.28 13.05
N THR A 305 -5.79 23.25 11.74
CA THR A 305 -5.56 22.04 10.93
C THR A 305 -4.07 21.67 10.83
N VAL A 306 -3.18 22.63 10.58
CA VAL A 306 -1.74 22.35 10.43
C VAL A 306 -1.09 21.97 11.76
N PRO A 307 -1.31 22.70 12.88
CA PRO A 307 -0.84 22.25 14.19
C PRO A 307 -1.33 20.86 14.59
N ILE A 308 -2.60 20.53 14.33
CA ILE A 308 -3.13 19.17 14.55
C ILE A 308 -2.33 18.14 13.75
N THR A 309 -2.07 18.38 12.46
CA THR A 309 -1.27 17.45 11.64
C THR A 309 0.16 17.31 12.13
N SER A 310 0.80 18.39 12.57
CA SER A 310 2.17 18.37 13.09
C SER A 310 2.27 17.65 14.42
N LEU A 311 1.32 17.88 15.35
CA LEU A 311 1.24 17.16 16.63
C LEU A 311 1.01 15.65 16.43
N LEU A 312 0.13 15.28 15.50
CA LEU A 312 -0.10 13.87 15.14
C LEU A 312 1.16 13.21 14.56
N ALA A 313 1.95 13.94 13.77
CA ALA A 313 3.20 13.42 13.22
C ALA A 313 4.29 13.24 14.29
N ILE A 314 4.29 14.07 15.35
CA ILE A 314 5.20 13.96 16.50
C ILE A 314 4.71 12.91 17.52
N GLY A 315 3.39 12.63 17.54
CA GLY A 315 2.78 11.66 18.45
C GLY A 315 2.27 12.25 19.78
N ARG A 316 2.14 13.58 19.89
CA ARG A 316 1.66 14.28 21.10
C ARG A 316 0.13 14.33 21.16
N MET A 317 -0.48 13.20 21.55
CA MET A 317 -1.93 13.00 21.44
C MET A 317 -2.77 13.85 22.41
N ASP A 318 -2.27 14.12 23.62
CA ASP A 318 -3.02 14.89 24.63
C ASP A 318 -3.27 16.32 24.17
N GLU A 319 -2.28 16.94 23.54
CA GLU A 319 -2.40 18.27 22.94
C GLU A 319 -3.30 18.28 21.72
N VAL A 320 -3.32 17.22 20.90
CA VAL A 320 -4.28 17.08 19.80
C VAL A 320 -5.71 17.12 20.34
N ILE A 321 -5.99 16.40 21.43
CA ILE A 321 -7.31 16.37 22.07
C ILE A 321 -7.68 17.74 22.64
N SER A 322 -6.74 18.41 23.32
CA SER A 322 -6.92 19.77 23.84
C SER A 322 -7.25 20.75 22.71
N LEU A 323 -6.49 20.68 21.61
CA LEU A 323 -6.61 21.60 20.49
C LEU A 323 -7.94 21.38 19.71
N VAL A 324 -8.37 20.14 19.52
CA VAL A 324 -9.69 19.82 18.94
C VAL A 324 -10.83 20.30 19.86
N SER A 325 -10.63 20.23 21.18
CA SER A 325 -11.60 20.73 22.16
C SER A 325 -11.68 22.26 22.11
N SER A 326 -10.54 22.95 22.06
CA SER A 326 -10.44 24.42 21.89
C SER A 326 -11.12 24.87 20.59
N MET A 327 -10.89 24.16 19.48
CA MET A 327 -11.56 24.41 18.20
C MET A 327 -13.10 24.38 18.34
N ARG A 328 -13.65 23.43 19.10
CA ARG A 328 -15.09 23.31 19.34
C ARG A 328 -15.63 24.39 20.28
N VAL A 329 -14.92 24.72 21.35
CA VAL A 329 -15.31 25.78 22.29
C VAL A 329 -15.39 27.14 21.59
N ASN A 330 -14.49 27.38 20.63
CA ASN A 330 -14.49 28.57 19.79
C ASN A 330 -15.56 28.55 18.67
N GLY A 331 -16.42 27.53 18.63
CA GLY A 331 -17.51 27.39 17.65
C GLY A 331 -17.04 27.08 16.23
N ILE A 332 -15.85 26.48 16.08
CA ILE A 332 -15.27 26.14 14.78
C ILE A 332 -15.44 24.63 14.56
N ASN A 333 -16.16 24.25 13.52
CA ASN A 333 -16.38 22.85 13.20
C ASN A 333 -15.26 22.28 12.32
N PRO A 334 -14.75 21.06 12.61
CA PRO A 334 -13.79 20.39 11.74
C PRO A 334 -14.35 20.21 10.33
N ASN A 335 -13.52 20.50 9.32
CA ASN A 335 -13.88 20.22 7.92
C ASN A 335 -13.38 18.82 7.50
N VAL A 336 -13.62 18.45 6.24
CA VAL A 336 -13.15 17.16 5.68
C VAL A 336 -11.65 16.96 5.86
N GLN A 337 -10.83 18.01 5.71
CA GLN A 337 -9.37 17.93 5.86
C GLN A 337 -8.97 17.68 7.31
N THR A 338 -9.57 18.40 8.26
CA THR A 338 -9.32 18.22 9.70
C THR A 338 -9.73 16.81 10.15
N TYR A 339 -10.92 16.32 9.75
CA TYR A 339 -11.34 14.95 10.06
C TYR A 339 -10.42 13.89 9.44
N THR A 340 -10.02 14.07 8.16
CA THR A 340 -9.08 13.15 7.50
C THR A 340 -7.73 13.10 8.21
N ALA A 341 -7.19 14.27 8.60
CA ALA A 341 -5.95 14.38 9.36
C ALA A 341 -6.06 13.66 10.71
N LEU A 342 -7.11 13.93 11.49
CA LEU A 342 -7.34 13.29 12.78
C LEU A 342 -7.49 11.78 12.64
N ILE A 343 -8.35 11.29 11.74
CA ILE A 343 -8.58 9.85 11.54
C ILE A 343 -7.29 9.15 11.10
N SER A 344 -6.55 9.72 10.14
CA SER A 344 -5.31 9.11 9.64
C SER A 344 -4.18 9.12 10.69
N GLY A 345 -4.06 10.19 11.47
CA GLY A 345 -3.09 10.27 12.56
C GLY A 345 -3.44 9.35 13.73
N LEU A 346 -4.69 9.36 14.19
CA LEU A 346 -5.18 8.48 15.27
C LEU A 346 -5.08 7.00 14.90
N ALA A 347 -5.35 6.65 13.64
CA ALA A 347 -5.16 5.30 13.12
C ALA A 347 -3.68 4.89 13.28
N LYS A 348 -2.74 5.71 12.79
CA LYS A 348 -1.29 5.43 12.91
C LYS A 348 -0.78 5.40 14.35
N SER A 349 -1.32 6.24 15.23
CA SER A 349 -0.97 6.30 16.66
C SER A 349 -1.67 5.23 17.50
N SER A 350 -2.16 4.16 16.88
CA SER A 350 -2.76 3.00 17.53
C SER A 350 -4.06 3.25 18.33
N GLN A 351 -4.73 4.39 18.13
CA GLN A 351 -6.00 4.74 18.78
C GLN A 351 -7.19 4.51 17.84
N LEU A 352 -7.30 3.28 17.32
CA LEU A 352 -8.28 2.92 16.29
C LEU A 352 -9.74 3.20 16.71
N GLU A 353 -10.12 2.94 17.95
CA GLU A 353 -11.51 3.12 18.41
C GLU A 353 -11.95 4.60 18.34
N VAL A 354 -11.04 5.52 18.68
CA VAL A 354 -11.28 6.97 18.56
C VAL A 354 -11.36 7.37 17.08
N ALA A 355 -10.50 6.81 16.23
CA ALA A 355 -10.53 7.06 14.79
C ALA A 355 -11.85 6.60 14.15
N ILE A 356 -12.38 5.44 14.53
CA ILE A 356 -13.69 4.92 14.08
C ILE A 356 -14.82 5.81 14.62
N GLY A 357 -14.76 6.24 15.87
CA GLY A 357 -15.73 7.19 16.44
C GLY A 357 -15.77 8.51 15.67
N LEU A 358 -14.61 9.06 15.30
CA LEU A 358 -14.52 10.27 14.48
C LEU A 358 -15.00 10.05 13.05
N TYR A 359 -14.77 8.87 12.47
CA TYR A 359 -15.35 8.51 11.17
C TYR A 359 -16.88 8.55 11.20
N HIS A 360 -17.50 7.90 12.19
CA HIS A 360 -18.96 7.94 12.33
C HIS A 360 -19.48 9.36 12.57
N LYS A 361 -18.74 10.17 13.35
CA LYS A 361 -19.09 11.58 13.54
C LYS A 361 -18.99 12.39 12.25
N MET A 362 -17.93 12.21 11.46
CA MET A 362 -17.75 12.87 10.17
C MET A 362 -18.94 12.57 9.24
N VAL A 363 -19.37 11.32 9.17
CA VAL A 363 -20.54 10.90 8.39
C VAL A 363 -21.84 11.52 8.94
N LYS A 364 -22.02 11.54 10.27
CA LYS A 364 -23.18 12.15 10.94
C LYS A 364 -23.27 13.66 10.70
N ASP A 365 -22.12 14.34 10.63
CA ASP A 365 -22.02 15.77 10.35
C ASP A 365 -22.27 16.09 8.85
N GLY A 366 -22.60 15.08 8.03
CA GLY A 366 -22.89 15.24 6.60
C GLY A 366 -21.65 15.40 5.73
N LEU A 367 -20.45 15.13 6.28
CA LEU A 367 -19.19 15.24 5.56
C LEU A 367 -18.82 13.89 4.92
N GLY A 368 -18.65 13.87 3.60
CA GLY A 368 -18.24 12.68 2.85
C GLY A 368 -16.77 12.31 3.11
N PRO A 369 -16.48 11.10 3.63
CA PRO A 369 -15.10 10.65 3.81
C PRO A 369 -14.35 10.54 2.48
N THR A 370 -13.07 10.88 2.51
CA THR A 370 -12.19 10.82 1.33
C THR A 370 -11.55 9.44 1.19
N THR A 371 -11.02 9.13 0.00
CA THR A 371 -10.22 7.92 -0.25
C THR A 371 -9.08 7.76 0.77
N VAL A 372 -8.43 8.87 1.16
CA VAL A 372 -7.34 8.87 2.16
C VAL A 372 -7.86 8.43 3.54
N THR A 373 -9.07 8.84 3.90
CA THR A 373 -9.72 8.46 5.17
C THR A 373 -9.97 6.95 5.21
N TYR A 374 -10.56 6.41 4.14
CA TYR A 374 -10.84 4.98 4.02
C TYR A 374 -9.56 4.14 4.02
N ASN A 375 -8.56 4.51 3.23
CA ASN A 375 -7.31 3.76 3.14
C ASN A 375 -6.55 3.73 4.47
N SER A 376 -6.59 4.82 5.24
CA SER A 376 -5.96 4.88 6.57
C SER A 376 -6.64 3.94 7.55
N LEU A 377 -7.98 3.91 7.56
CA LEU A 377 -8.76 3.00 8.41
C LEU A 377 -8.58 1.54 8.01
N ILE A 378 -8.66 1.23 6.71
CA ILE A 378 -8.49 -0.12 6.19
C ILE A 378 -7.10 -0.67 6.54
N ASN A 379 -6.04 0.09 6.29
CA ASN A 379 -4.67 -0.33 6.62
C ASN A 379 -4.52 -0.67 8.10
N GLU A 380 -4.95 0.23 8.99
CA GLU A 380 -4.83 0.03 10.44
C GLU A 380 -5.69 -1.15 10.94
N LEU A 381 -6.93 -1.27 10.43
CA LEU A 381 -7.80 -2.40 10.74
C LEU A 381 -7.17 -3.72 10.31
N CYS A 382 -6.52 -3.73 9.15
CA CYS A 382 -5.79 -4.90 8.65
C CYS A 382 -4.58 -5.25 9.52
N GLU A 383 -3.79 -4.25 9.94
CA GLU A 383 -2.62 -4.47 10.78
C GLU A 383 -2.98 -4.98 12.19
N ARG A 384 -4.16 -4.61 12.71
CA ARG A 384 -4.72 -5.16 13.96
C ARG A 384 -5.47 -6.48 13.81
N GLY A 385 -5.53 -7.05 12.61
CA GLY A 385 -6.24 -8.30 12.34
C GLY A 385 -7.78 -8.20 12.34
N LYS A 386 -8.36 -6.99 12.40
CA LYS A 386 -9.82 -6.75 12.30
C LYS A 386 -10.29 -6.73 10.83
N ILE A 387 -9.98 -7.79 10.09
CA ILE A 387 -10.14 -7.88 8.62
C ILE A 387 -11.61 -7.79 8.18
N ASP A 388 -12.54 -8.39 8.92
CA ASP A 388 -13.97 -8.37 8.53
C ASP A 388 -14.56 -6.95 8.54
N THR A 389 -14.14 -6.12 9.49
CA THR A 389 -14.54 -4.71 9.54
C THR A 389 -13.90 -3.91 8.40
N ALA A 390 -12.61 -4.16 8.13
CA ALA A 390 -11.93 -3.54 6.98
C ALA A 390 -12.62 -3.88 5.66
N PHE A 391 -13.01 -5.14 5.48
CA PHE A 391 -13.70 -5.62 4.28
C PHE A 391 -15.11 -5.03 4.14
N LYS A 392 -15.84 -4.82 5.24
CA LYS A 392 -17.13 -4.10 5.22
C LYS A 392 -16.97 -2.66 4.73
N ILE A 393 -15.94 -1.96 5.19
CA ILE A 393 -15.61 -0.59 4.76
C ILE A 393 -15.24 -0.58 3.27
N PHE A 394 -14.41 -1.54 2.84
CA PHE A 394 -14.02 -1.72 1.44
C PHE A 394 -15.24 -1.91 0.52
N ASN A 395 -16.15 -2.84 0.85
CA ASN A 395 -17.36 -3.08 0.06
C ASN A 395 -18.32 -1.89 0.05
N TRP A 396 -18.38 -1.14 1.16
CA TRP A 396 -19.17 0.09 1.21
C TRP A 396 -18.61 1.14 0.23
N MET A 397 -17.29 1.30 0.19
CA MET A 397 -16.60 2.22 -0.72
C MET A 397 -16.88 1.89 -2.19
N GLU A 398 -16.82 0.61 -2.55
CA GLU A 398 -17.10 0.13 -3.90
C GLU A 398 -18.57 0.37 -4.31
N LYS A 399 -19.53 0.02 -3.43
CA LYS A 399 -20.97 0.20 -3.70
C LYS A 399 -21.39 1.65 -3.89
N HIS A 400 -20.70 2.60 -3.27
CA HIS A 400 -21.00 4.03 -3.38
C HIS A 400 -20.25 4.71 -4.53
N GLY A 401 -19.65 3.94 -5.44
CA GLY A 401 -18.99 4.46 -6.64
C GLY A 401 -17.73 5.27 -6.34
N GLN A 402 -17.12 5.10 -5.16
CA GLN A 402 -15.83 5.72 -4.88
C GLN A 402 -14.75 4.92 -5.60
N LEU A 403 -13.88 5.61 -6.35
CA LEU A 403 -12.77 4.99 -7.07
C LEU A 403 -11.81 4.32 -6.09
N THR A 404 -11.95 3.01 -5.93
CA THR A 404 -11.00 2.14 -5.22
C THR A 404 -9.69 2.13 -5.98
N ARG A 405 -8.66 2.76 -5.40
CA ARG A 405 -7.33 2.84 -6.02
C ARG A 405 -6.50 1.59 -5.72
N THR A 406 -5.41 1.41 -6.46
CA THR A 406 -4.46 0.30 -6.29
C THR A 406 -4.00 0.15 -4.83
N GLU A 407 -3.78 1.24 -4.11
CA GLU A 407 -3.35 1.22 -2.70
C GLU A 407 -4.40 0.60 -1.77
N THR A 408 -5.69 0.77 -2.09
CA THR A 408 -6.81 0.25 -1.30
C THR A 408 -6.93 -1.27 -1.44
N TYR A 409 -6.81 -1.77 -2.67
CA TYR A 409 -6.73 -3.22 -2.92
C TYR A 409 -5.50 -3.82 -2.27
N ASN A 410 -4.32 -3.20 -2.41
CA ASN A 410 -3.09 -3.68 -1.80
C ASN A 410 -3.20 -3.77 -0.27
N ALA A 411 -3.87 -2.81 0.38
CA ALA A 411 -4.13 -2.85 1.82
C ALA A 411 -4.96 -4.07 2.24
N MET A 412 -6.08 -4.31 1.53
CA MET A 412 -6.93 -5.47 1.80
C MET A 412 -6.24 -6.80 1.50
N ILE A 413 -5.54 -6.89 0.36
CA ILE A 413 -4.74 -8.06 -0.04
C ILE A 413 -3.68 -8.35 1.03
N LYS A 414 -2.92 -7.34 1.48
CA LYS A 414 -1.96 -7.45 2.58
C LYS A 414 -2.64 -7.98 3.85
N GLY A 415 -3.79 -7.42 4.21
CA GLY A 415 -4.56 -7.85 5.36
C GLY A 415 -4.94 -9.33 5.31
N PHE A 416 -5.46 -9.80 4.17
CA PHE A 416 -5.77 -11.22 3.97
C PHE A 416 -4.53 -12.11 4.01
N CYS A 417 -3.40 -11.68 3.42
CA CYS A 417 -2.12 -12.37 3.53
C CYS A 417 -1.59 -12.42 4.98
N MET A 418 -1.85 -11.41 5.81
CA MET A 418 -1.40 -11.37 7.23
C MET A 418 -2.15 -12.36 8.12
N ILE A 419 -3.47 -12.49 7.95
CA ILE A 419 -4.24 -13.60 8.57
C ILE A 419 -4.00 -14.94 7.87
N GLY A 420 -3.24 -14.88 6.76
CA GLY A 420 -2.81 -15.97 5.92
C GLY A 420 -3.94 -16.65 5.14
N ASN A 421 -5.04 -15.95 4.88
CA ASN A 421 -6.06 -16.37 3.94
C ASN A 421 -5.69 -15.87 2.53
N VAL A 422 -4.67 -16.47 1.93
CA VAL A 422 -4.13 -16.05 0.63
C VAL A 422 -5.14 -16.30 -0.50
N GLU A 423 -5.99 -17.33 -0.38
CA GLU A 423 -7.04 -17.64 -1.38
C GLU A 423 -8.03 -16.46 -1.53
N ARG A 424 -8.49 -15.85 -0.42
CA ARG A 424 -9.32 -14.63 -0.48
C ARG A 424 -8.56 -13.43 -1.05
N ALA A 425 -7.25 -13.33 -0.78
CA ALA A 425 -6.41 -12.29 -1.37
C ALA A 425 -6.35 -12.43 -2.91
N MET A 426 -6.31 -13.66 -3.43
CA MET A 426 -6.35 -13.94 -4.86
C MET A 426 -7.71 -13.70 -5.51
N VAL A 427 -8.82 -13.89 -4.77
CA VAL A 427 -10.16 -13.47 -5.24
C VAL A 427 -10.18 -11.96 -5.47
N LEU A 428 -9.73 -11.16 -4.49
CA LEU A 428 -9.62 -9.70 -4.63
C LEU A 428 -8.67 -9.29 -5.77
N PHE A 429 -7.56 -10.01 -5.95
CA PHE A 429 -6.65 -9.78 -7.08
C PHE A 429 -7.32 -10.06 -8.43
N GLY A 430 -8.15 -11.11 -8.51
CA GLY A 430 -8.94 -11.42 -9.70
C GLY A 430 -10.00 -10.35 -10.00
N GLU A 431 -10.67 -9.82 -8.98
CA GLU A 431 -11.61 -8.70 -9.11
C GLU A 431 -10.88 -7.43 -9.59
N MET A 432 -9.73 -7.12 -8.99
CA MET A 432 -8.86 -6.01 -9.39
C MET A 432 -8.47 -6.10 -10.87
N MET A 433 -8.15 -7.30 -11.37
CA MET A 433 -7.81 -7.52 -12.78
C MET A 433 -9.00 -7.39 -13.75
N LYS A 434 -10.23 -7.69 -13.30
CA LYS A 434 -11.44 -7.66 -14.15
C LYS A 434 -12.07 -6.29 -14.25
N VAL A 435 -12.24 -5.62 -13.11
CA VAL A 435 -13.05 -4.39 -12.99
C VAL A 435 -12.32 -3.27 -12.26
N GLY A 436 -11.19 -3.58 -11.60
CA GLY A 436 -10.44 -2.63 -10.78
C GLY A 436 -9.26 -1.94 -11.50
N PRO A 437 -8.42 -1.25 -10.72
CA PRO A 437 -7.20 -0.63 -11.26
C PRO A 437 -6.14 -1.69 -11.58
N ALA A 438 -5.21 -1.37 -12.49
CA ALA A 438 -4.13 -2.29 -12.85
C ALA A 438 -3.23 -2.64 -11.64
N PRO A 439 -2.87 -3.92 -11.44
CA PRO A 439 -1.92 -4.32 -10.41
C PRO A 439 -0.56 -3.66 -10.57
N SER A 440 0.07 -3.39 -9.43
CA SER A 440 1.41 -2.81 -9.33
C SER A 440 2.42 -3.85 -8.88
N VAL A 441 3.71 -3.53 -8.97
CA VAL A 441 4.79 -4.35 -8.38
C VAL A 441 4.53 -4.65 -6.89
N VAL A 442 4.01 -3.67 -6.14
CA VAL A 442 3.64 -3.84 -4.72
C VAL A 442 2.52 -4.87 -4.55
N THR A 443 1.55 -4.93 -5.46
CA THR A 443 0.45 -5.91 -5.44
C THR A 443 0.99 -7.33 -5.54
N TYR A 444 1.86 -7.58 -6.52
CA TYR A 444 2.47 -8.89 -6.73
C TYR A 444 3.39 -9.29 -5.58
N ASN A 445 4.27 -8.39 -5.12
CA ASN A 445 5.17 -8.67 -3.98
C ASN A 445 4.36 -9.02 -2.72
N THR A 446 3.27 -8.29 -2.45
CA THR A 446 2.40 -8.60 -1.29
C THR A 446 1.83 -10.03 -1.33
N LEU A 447 1.42 -10.51 -2.50
CA LEU A 447 0.90 -11.85 -2.69
C LEU A 447 2.01 -12.91 -2.70
N ILE A 448 3.15 -12.64 -3.35
CA ILE A 448 4.34 -13.51 -3.37
C ILE A 448 4.83 -13.75 -1.94
N ASN A 449 4.93 -12.69 -1.13
CA ASN A 449 5.23 -12.77 0.30
C ASN A 449 4.20 -13.59 1.06
N GLY A 450 2.91 -13.37 0.80
CA GLY A 450 1.81 -14.13 1.40
C GLY A 450 1.94 -15.64 1.15
N TYR A 451 2.17 -16.04 -0.10
CA TYR A 451 2.41 -17.44 -0.46
C TYR A 451 3.70 -18.00 0.14
N ALA A 452 4.80 -17.24 0.09
CA ALA A 452 6.08 -17.64 0.64
C ALA A 452 6.01 -17.90 2.15
N LYS A 453 5.31 -17.04 2.91
CA LYS A 453 5.07 -17.23 4.35
C LYS A 453 4.23 -18.45 4.68
N ARG A 454 3.30 -18.83 3.79
CA ARG A 454 2.49 -20.05 3.92
C ARG A 454 3.21 -21.31 3.43
N GLY A 455 4.39 -21.18 2.82
CA GLY A 455 5.14 -22.31 2.27
C GLY A 455 4.64 -22.79 0.90
N HIS A 456 3.68 -22.10 0.27
CA HIS A 456 3.21 -22.39 -1.08
C HIS A 456 4.16 -21.80 -2.14
N LEU A 457 5.41 -22.27 -2.14
CA LEU A 457 6.51 -21.71 -2.92
C LEU A 457 6.30 -21.80 -4.43
N ASP A 458 5.64 -22.84 -4.92
CA ASP A 458 5.35 -23.01 -6.35
C ASP A 458 4.36 -21.95 -6.84
N ASN A 459 3.32 -21.64 -6.06
CA ASN A 459 2.39 -20.54 -6.38
C ASN A 459 3.09 -19.18 -6.34
N ALA A 460 3.99 -18.95 -5.36
CA ALA A 460 4.80 -17.72 -5.32
C ALA A 460 5.64 -17.55 -6.60
N ARG A 461 6.27 -18.63 -7.09
CA ARG A 461 7.02 -18.64 -8.36
C ARG A 461 6.12 -18.40 -9.58
N ARG A 462 4.95 -19.04 -9.63
CA ARG A 462 3.97 -18.84 -10.73
C ARG A 462 3.49 -17.39 -10.78
N LEU A 463 3.31 -16.75 -9.63
CA LEU A 463 2.88 -15.37 -9.57
C LEU A 463 3.94 -14.38 -10.07
N MET A 464 5.23 -14.66 -9.87
CA MET A 464 6.33 -13.89 -10.50
C MET A 464 6.29 -13.98 -12.04
N ASP A 465 5.92 -15.14 -12.57
CA ASP A 465 5.78 -15.34 -14.01
C ASP A 465 4.57 -14.56 -14.58
N VAL A 466 3.45 -14.52 -13.86
CA VAL A 466 2.27 -13.69 -14.20
C VAL A 466 2.61 -12.20 -14.12
N MET A 467 3.38 -11.79 -13.11
CA MET A 467 3.89 -10.42 -12.96
C MET A 467 4.67 -9.97 -14.21
N LYS A 468 5.59 -10.83 -14.70
CA LYS A 468 6.36 -10.57 -15.93
C LYS A 468 5.47 -10.45 -17.17
N GLU A 469 4.44 -11.28 -17.30
CA GLU A 469 3.48 -11.23 -18.42
C GLU A 469 2.67 -9.92 -18.43
N ASN A 470 2.23 -9.47 -17.26
CA ASN A 470 1.47 -8.23 -17.10
C ASN A 470 2.34 -6.97 -17.17
N GLY A 471 3.59 -7.07 -17.66
CA GLY A 471 4.50 -5.95 -17.88
C GLY A 471 5.15 -5.40 -16.61
N CYS A 472 4.96 -6.03 -15.46
CA CYS A 472 5.61 -5.67 -14.21
C CYS A 472 6.96 -6.38 -14.10
N LYS A 473 8.06 -5.61 -14.04
CA LYS A 473 9.40 -6.19 -13.86
C LYS A 473 9.64 -6.52 -12.38
N PRO A 474 10.05 -7.76 -12.05
CA PRO A 474 10.48 -8.11 -10.69
C PRO A 474 11.55 -7.16 -10.18
N ASP A 475 11.39 -6.70 -8.94
CA ASP A 475 12.32 -5.79 -8.29
C ASP A 475 13.17 -6.51 -7.23
N HIS A 476 13.99 -5.74 -6.52
CA HIS A 476 14.85 -6.25 -5.45
C HIS A 476 14.02 -6.96 -4.36
N LEU A 477 12.84 -6.43 -4.03
CA LEU A 477 11.95 -7.02 -3.04
C LEU A 477 11.37 -8.35 -3.52
N THR A 478 10.95 -8.46 -4.79
CA THR A 478 10.44 -9.71 -5.38
C THR A 478 11.45 -10.86 -5.23
N TYR A 479 12.70 -10.63 -5.63
CA TYR A 479 13.75 -11.64 -5.53
C TYR A 479 14.10 -11.95 -4.07
N THR A 480 14.13 -10.95 -3.20
CA THR A 480 14.40 -11.14 -1.77
C THR A 480 13.35 -12.03 -1.10
N GLU A 481 12.07 -11.79 -1.38
CA GLU A 481 10.96 -12.59 -0.84
C GLU A 481 11.02 -14.05 -1.33
N LEU A 482 11.32 -14.27 -2.61
CA LEU A 482 11.48 -15.62 -3.17
C LEU A 482 12.71 -16.34 -2.61
N ILE A 483 13.89 -15.72 -2.61
CA ILE A 483 15.12 -16.34 -2.08
C ILE A 483 14.93 -16.72 -0.61
N SER A 484 14.44 -15.78 0.23
CA SER A 484 14.15 -16.06 1.64
C SER A 484 13.09 -17.16 1.80
N GLY A 485 12.00 -17.10 1.03
CA GLY A 485 10.92 -18.09 1.07
C GLY A 485 11.41 -19.50 0.74
N PHE A 486 12.13 -19.66 -0.37
CA PHE A 486 12.67 -20.94 -0.82
C PHE A 486 13.76 -21.49 0.12
N CYS A 487 14.61 -20.64 0.69
CA CYS A 487 15.57 -21.06 1.72
C CYS A 487 14.85 -21.59 2.97
N LYS A 488 13.80 -20.89 3.43
CA LYS A 488 12.98 -21.32 4.58
C LYS A 488 12.22 -22.63 4.30
N GLY A 489 11.78 -22.85 3.06
CA GLY A 489 11.16 -24.10 2.63
C GLY A 489 12.15 -25.21 2.26
N ASN A 490 13.44 -25.09 2.63
CA ASN A 490 14.50 -26.06 2.38
C ASN A 490 14.75 -26.40 0.88
N ARG A 491 14.32 -25.53 -0.04
CA ARG A 491 14.52 -25.63 -1.50
C ARG A 491 15.65 -24.71 -1.95
N VAL A 492 16.82 -24.88 -1.33
CA VAL A 492 17.98 -23.98 -1.48
C VAL A 492 18.53 -23.94 -2.91
N ASP A 493 18.47 -25.05 -3.66
CA ASP A 493 19.02 -25.08 -5.02
C ASP A 493 18.23 -24.14 -5.97
N GLU A 494 16.90 -24.06 -5.80
CA GLU A 494 16.07 -23.09 -6.53
C GLU A 494 16.26 -21.66 -6.04
N ALA A 495 16.49 -21.46 -4.73
CA ALA A 495 16.86 -20.16 -4.20
C ALA A 495 18.18 -19.64 -4.80
N SER A 496 19.18 -20.51 -4.97
CA SER A 496 20.42 -20.18 -5.68
C SER A 496 20.17 -19.81 -7.14
N GLY A 497 19.22 -20.48 -7.82
CA GLY A 497 18.80 -20.12 -9.17
C GLY A 497 18.21 -18.70 -9.25
N PHE A 498 17.35 -18.32 -8.30
CA PHE A 498 16.82 -16.96 -8.22
C PHE A 498 17.90 -15.92 -7.88
N PHE A 499 18.88 -16.26 -7.05
CA PHE A 499 20.01 -15.39 -6.74
C PHE A 499 20.89 -15.12 -7.98
N GLN A 500 21.11 -16.14 -8.81
CA GLN A 500 21.81 -16.00 -10.08
C GLN A 500 20.99 -15.19 -11.10
N ASP A 501 19.70 -15.46 -11.25
CA ASP A 501 18.81 -14.69 -12.13
C ASP A 501 18.80 -13.20 -11.73
N MET A 502 18.70 -12.90 -10.43
CA MET A 502 18.78 -11.53 -9.90
C MET A 502 20.06 -10.80 -10.37
N THR A 503 21.20 -11.48 -10.27
CA THR A 503 22.50 -10.95 -10.70
C THR A 503 22.55 -10.76 -12.23
N GLN A 504 21.98 -11.69 -13.01
CA GLN A 504 21.90 -11.60 -14.47
C GLN A 504 20.99 -10.46 -14.95
N GLN A 505 19.92 -10.13 -14.20
CA GLN A 505 19.05 -8.99 -14.47
C GLN A 505 19.70 -7.64 -14.08
N GLY A 506 20.95 -7.64 -13.60
CA GLY A 506 21.68 -6.43 -13.19
C GLY A 506 21.27 -5.88 -11.83
N LEU A 507 20.55 -6.66 -11.00
CA LEU A 507 20.22 -6.31 -9.63
C LEU A 507 21.32 -6.82 -8.70
N SER A 508 21.92 -5.93 -7.89
CA SER A 508 22.94 -6.32 -6.92
C SER A 508 22.29 -6.98 -5.69
N PRO A 509 22.68 -8.22 -5.33
CA PRO A 509 22.19 -8.85 -4.11
C PRO A 509 22.59 -8.03 -2.88
N ASN A 510 21.64 -7.81 -1.97
CA ASN A 510 21.89 -7.09 -0.71
C ASN A 510 22.29 -8.07 0.41
N SER A 511 22.62 -7.53 1.58
CA SER A 511 22.98 -8.30 2.76
C SER A 511 21.92 -9.33 3.17
N VAL A 512 20.63 -9.04 2.96
CA VAL A 512 19.51 -9.96 3.26
C VAL A 512 19.49 -11.15 2.30
N ASN A 513 19.74 -10.94 1.00
CA ASN A 513 19.82 -12.04 0.02
C ASN A 513 20.95 -13.02 0.37
N TYR A 514 22.16 -12.47 0.61
CA TYR A 514 23.33 -13.26 1.02
C TYR A 514 23.04 -14.01 2.33
N THR A 515 22.58 -13.31 3.37
CA THR A 515 22.31 -13.92 4.68
C THR A 515 21.26 -15.03 4.60
N SER A 516 20.17 -14.82 3.83
CA SER A 516 19.12 -15.82 3.66
C SER A 516 19.63 -17.07 2.96
N LEU A 517 20.46 -16.91 1.92
CA LEU A 517 21.03 -18.02 1.17
C LEU A 517 22.10 -18.77 1.97
N ILE A 518 22.95 -18.05 2.72
CA ILE A 518 23.94 -18.61 3.65
C ILE A 518 23.23 -19.44 4.73
N ASP A 519 22.20 -18.90 5.38
CA ASP A 519 21.41 -19.62 6.38
C ASP A 519 20.73 -20.86 5.77
N GLY A 520 20.18 -20.75 4.57
CA GLY A 520 19.62 -21.89 3.82
C GLY A 520 20.66 -22.98 3.54
N LEU A 521 21.84 -22.63 3.03
CA LEU A 521 22.95 -23.56 2.76
C LEU A 521 23.44 -24.24 4.03
N CYS A 522 23.60 -23.48 5.12
CA CYS A 522 23.97 -24.01 6.43
C CYS A 522 22.95 -25.03 6.94
N LYS A 523 21.65 -24.75 6.80
CA LYS A 523 20.57 -25.69 7.20
C LYS A 523 20.53 -26.97 6.36
N LYS A 524 21.01 -26.92 5.12
CA LYS A 524 21.13 -28.09 4.22
C LYS A 524 22.43 -28.88 4.44
N GLY A 525 23.32 -28.44 5.34
CA GLY A 525 24.63 -29.05 5.58
C GLY A 525 25.71 -28.69 4.55
N LYS A 526 25.42 -27.77 3.61
CA LYS A 526 26.38 -27.30 2.60
C LYS A 526 27.20 -26.12 3.13
N ILE A 527 27.94 -26.35 4.22
CA ILE A 527 28.63 -25.29 4.96
C ILE A 527 29.77 -24.65 4.16
N ASP A 528 30.49 -25.40 3.32
CA ASP A 528 31.60 -24.87 2.53
C ASP A 528 31.13 -23.91 1.43
N ASP A 529 29.98 -24.22 0.80
CA ASP A 529 29.31 -23.30 -0.13
C ASP A 529 28.87 -22.02 0.59
N ALA A 530 28.37 -22.15 1.83
CA ALA A 530 27.96 -21.02 2.66
C ALA A 530 29.16 -20.13 3.05
N LEU A 531 30.30 -20.71 3.41
CA LEU A 531 31.55 -19.99 3.69
C LEU A 531 32.09 -19.27 2.46
N THR A 532 32.02 -19.91 1.29
CA THR A 532 32.41 -19.31 0.01
C THR A 532 31.55 -18.08 -0.30
N LEU A 533 30.23 -18.21 -0.12
CA LEU A 533 29.29 -17.13 -0.33
C LEU A 533 29.45 -15.99 0.70
N PHE A 534 29.73 -16.33 1.97
CA PHE A 534 30.06 -15.36 3.01
C PHE A 534 31.34 -14.57 2.68
N GLY A 535 32.35 -15.23 2.09
CA GLY A 535 33.59 -14.58 1.64
C GLY A 535 33.38 -13.56 0.51
N GLN A 536 32.28 -13.63 -0.23
CA GLN A 536 31.94 -12.66 -1.28
C GLN A 536 31.29 -11.38 -0.71
N MET A 537 30.90 -11.35 0.56
CA MET A 537 30.31 -10.17 1.20
C MET A 537 31.40 -9.15 1.56
N GLN A 538 31.33 -7.92 1.01
CA GLN A 538 32.29 -6.85 1.34
C GLN A 538 32.16 -6.36 2.80
N HIS A 539 30.92 -6.25 3.29
CA HIS A 539 30.60 -5.82 4.65
C HIS A 539 29.56 -6.77 5.27
N PRO A 540 29.99 -7.91 5.82
CA PRO A 540 29.07 -8.84 6.46
C PRO A 540 28.45 -8.21 7.71
N ILE A 541 27.12 -8.31 7.83
CA ILE A 541 26.35 -7.86 8.99
C ILE A 541 26.31 -8.95 10.07
N THR A 542 25.98 -8.57 11.30
CA THR A 542 25.91 -9.50 12.45
C THR A 542 25.05 -10.74 12.18
N GLU A 543 23.94 -10.59 11.44
CA GLU A 543 23.05 -11.68 11.06
C GLU A 543 23.73 -12.70 10.14
N ALA A 544 24.60 -12.25 9.24
CA ALA A 544 25.36 -13.14 8.35
C ALA A 544 26.38 -13.97 9.15
N TYR A 545 27.08 -13.34 10.11
CA TYR A 545 27.96 -14.04 11.05
C TYR A 545 27.20 -15.09 11.85
N ASN A 546 26.03 -14.73 12.41
CA ASN A 546 25.22 -15.64 13.20
C ASN A 546 24.73 -16.85 12.38
N ALA A 547 24.34 -16.64 11.12
CA ALA A 547 23.94 -17.71 10.21
C ALA A 547 25.08 -18.73 9.99
N VAL A 548 26.30 -18.26 9.71
CA VAL A 548 27.47 -19.13 9.52
C VAL A 548 27.88 -19.82 10.83
N LEU A 549 27.90 -19.09 11.94
CA LEU A 549 28.21 -19.65 13.27
C LEU A 549 27.25 -20.78 13.63
N ASN A 550 25.95 -20.60 13.38
CA ASN A 550 24.94 -21.63 13.57
C ASN A 550 25.23 -22.88 12.71
N GLY A 551 25.57 -22.67 11.44
CA GLY A 551 25.95 -23.75 10.51
C GLY A 551 27.19 -24.52 10.97
N LEU A 552 28.26 -23.81 11.32
CA LEU A 552 29.51 -24.39 11.81
C LEU A 552 29.31 -25.20 13.10
N CYS A 553 28.49 -24.69 14.02
CA CYS A 553 28.22 -25.41 15.27
C CYS A 553 27.41 -26.68 15.04
N LYS A 554 26.43 -26.67 14.12
CA LYS A 554 25.63 -27.87 13.77
C LYS A 554 26.46 -28.98 13.12
N GLU A 555 27.45 -28.61 12.31
CA GLU A 555 28.43 -29.54 11.71
C GLU A 555 29.61 -29.87 12.66
N ASN A 556 29.53 -29.44 13.92
CA ASN A 556 30.56 -29.64 14.95
C ASN A 556 31.96 -29.09 14.59
N ARG A 557 32.03 -28.05 13.74
CA ARG A 557 33.27 -27.35 13.33
C ARG A 557 33.62 -26.20 14.30
N LEU A 558 33.67 -26.51 15.59
CA LEU A 558 33.88 -25.52 16.67
C LEU A 558 35.13 -24.64 16.52
N PRO A 559 36.31 -25.14 16.07
CA PRO A 559 37.50 -24.30 15.91
C PRO A 559 37.33 -23.19 14.86
N GLU A 560 36.54 -23.44 13.83
CA GLU A 560 36.24 -22.44 12.80
C GLU A 560 35.21 -21.42 13.28
N ALA A 561 34.26 -21.85 14.12
CA ALA A 561 33.31 -20.95 14.77
C ALA A 561 34.03 -19.95 15.68
N GLU A 562 35.02 -20.40 16.47
CA GLU A 562 35.83 -19.53 17.33
C GLU A 562 36.63 -18.50 16.52
N LYS A 563 37.29 -18.93 15.43
CA LYS A 563 37.99 -18.01 14.50
C LYS A 563 37.05 -16.96 13.92
N LEU A 564 35.82 -17.37 13.57
CA LEU A 564 34.83 -16.46 13.00
C LEU A 564 34.32 -15.44 14.03
N CYS A 565 34.19 -15.81 15.30
CA CYS A 565 33.90 -14.87 16.39
C CYS A 565 35.00 -13.83 16.59
N ASN A 566 36.27 -14.23 16.52
CA ASN A 566 37.39 -13.29 16.61
C ASN A 566 37.37 -12.31 15.42
N LYS A 567 37.13 -12.81 14.20
CA LYS A 567 36.98 -11.97 13.00
C LYS A 567 35.79 -11.00 13.08
N MET A 568 34.69 -11.40 13.75
CA MET A 568 33.56 -10.51 14.01
C MET A 568 33.98 -9.34 14.92
N ALA A 569 34.77 -9.61 15.97
CA ALA A 569 35.30 -8.58 16.87
C ALA A 569 36.32 -7.66 16.18
N GLU A 570 37.21 -8.20 15.33
CA GLU A 570 38.17 -7.43 14.54
C GLU A 570 37.49 -6.44 13.57
N ASN A 571 36.35 -6.82 13.01
CA ASN A 571 35.54 -5.96 12.14
C ASN A 571 34.71 -4.91 12.91
N GLY A 572 34.91 -4.78 14.23
CA GLY A 572 34.23 -3.80 15.07
C GLY A 572 32.74 -4.10 15.32
N LEU A 573 32.27 -5.32 15.01
CA LEU A 573 30.91 -5.74 15.30
C LEU A 573 30.82 -6.33 16.70
N LEU A 574 29.91 -5.78 17.52
CA LEU A 574 29.67 -6.29 18.86
C LEU A 574 28.79 -7.54 18.81
N ALA A 575 29.26 -8.61 19.46
CA ALA A 575 28.45 -9.80 19.70
C ALA A 575 27.19 -9.40 20.47
N ASN A 576 26.03 -9.79 19.96
CA ASN A 576 24.74 -9.50 20.58
C ASN A 576 24.15 -10.76 21.22
N VAL A 577 22.97 -10.63 21.82
CA VAL A 577 22.25 -11.74 22.46
C VAL A 577 22.08 -12.94 21.51
N ILE A 578 21.82 -12.68 20.22
CA ILE A 578 21.64 -13.74 19.21
C ILE A 578 22.96 -14.47 18.94
N THR A 579 24.08 -13.74 18.82
CA THR A 579 25.42 -14.34 18.62
C THR A 579 25.77 -15.28 19.76
N TYR A 580 25.66 -14.83 21.00
CA TYR A 580 25.96 -15.66 22.18
C TYR A 580 25.02 -16.87 22.28
N THR A 581 23.72 -16.66 22.07
CA THR A 581 22.74 -17.76 22.14
C THR A 581 22.96 -18.80 21.04
N THR A 582 23.39 -18.38 19.84
CA THR A 582 23.70 -19.30 18.73
C THR A 582 24.88 -20.20 19.07
N LEU A 583 25.93 -19.65 19.70
CA LEU A 583 27.08 -20.42 20.16
C LEU A 583 26.70 -21.39 21.29
N ILE A 584 25.90 -20.92 22.24
CA ILE A 584 25.37 -21.74 23.34
C ILE A 584 24.53 -22.91 22.78
N ASP A 585 23.64 -22.66 21.81
CA ASP A 585 22.82 -23.70 21.17
C ASP A 585 23.66 -24.72 20.41
N GLY A 586 24.64 -24.22 19.67
CA GLY A 586 25.64 -25.05 19.02
C GLY A 586 26.34 -26.01 19.96
N LEU A 587 26.88 -25.49 21.06
CA LEU A 587 27.61 -26.26 22.07
C LEU A 587 26.71 -27.23 22.85
N CYS A 588 25.49 -26.82 23.19
CA CYS A 588 24.53 -27.69 23.86
C CYS A 588 24.17 -28.91 22.99
N ARG A 589 24.00 -28.73 21.67
CA ARG A 589 23.70 -29.83 20.74
C ARG A 589 24.88 -30.75 20.46
N SER A 590 26.11 -30.26 20.58
CA SER A 590 27.32 -31.07 20.38
C SER A 590 27.82 -31.76 21.66
N GLY A 591 27.09 -31.66 22.77
CA GLY A 591 27.45 -32.27 24.06
C GLY A 591 28.49 -31.48 24.87
N GLY A 592 28.70 -30.21 24.52
CA GLY A 592 29.63 -29.28 25.19
C GLY A 592 28.96 -28.35 26.20
N VAL A 593 28.01 -28.82 27.02
CA VAL A 593 27.19 -27.96 27.88
C VAL A 593 28.03 -27.15 28.88
N HIS A 594 29.13 -27.71 29.40
CA HIS A 594 30.06 -26.97 30.27
C HIS A 594 30.67 -25.73 29.58
N LEU A 595 31.06 -25.85 28.30
CA LEU A 595 31.56 -24.71 27.52
C LEU A 595 30.42 -23.71 27.22
N ALA A 596 29.20 -24.20 27.01
CA ALA A 596 28.02 -23.36 26.84
C ALA A 596 27.77 -22.47 28.08
N PHE A 597 27.90 -23.02 29.30
CA PHE A 597 27.83 -22.24 30.54
C PHE A 597 28.98 -21.23 30.68
N LYS A 598 30.19 -21.55 30.22
CA LYS A 598 31.31 -20.60 30.20
C LYS A 598 30.97 -19.38 29.32
N ILE A 599 30.40 -19.61 28.14
CA ILE A 599 29.95 -18.54 27.23
C ILE A 599 28.77 -17.77 27.83
N PHE A 600 27.83 -18.46 28.48
CA PHE A 600 26.70 -17.81 29.18
C PHE A 600 27.16 -16.85 30.29
N HIS A 601 28.17 -17.23 31.08
CA HIS A 601 28.74 -16.34 32.08
C HIS A 601 29.52 -15.18 31.45
N GLU A 602 30.22 -15.40 30.34
CA GLU A 602 30.90 -14.33 29.61
C GLU A 602 29.90 -13.30 29.04
N MET A 603 28.78 -13.78 28.50
CA MET A 603 27.67 -12.95 28.04
C MET A 603 27.20 -11.99 29.14
N GLY A 604 27.03 -12.50 30.37
CA GLY A 604 26.69 -11.67 31.55
C GLY A 604 27.78 -10.64 31.91
N LYS A 605 29.07 -11.02 31.85
CA LYS A 605 30.19 -10.09 32.13
C LYS A 605 30.27 -8.92 31.15
N ARG A 606 29.83 -9.10 29.90
CA ARG A 606 29.79 -8.05 28.88
C ARG A 606 28.50 -7.23 28.89
N ASN A 607 27.68 -7.35 29.95
CA ASN A 607 26.37 -6.71 30.08
C ASN A 607 25.38 -7.06 28.94
N CYS A 608 25.56 -8.22 28.28
CA CYS A 608 24.55 -8.77 27.38
C CYS A 608 23.59 -9.64 28.20
N LEU A 609 22.33 -9.22 28.36
CA LEU A 609 21.37 -9.96 29.17
C LEU A 609 20.81 -11.18 28.41
N PRO A 610 20.84 -12.39 29.00
CA PRO A 610 20.21 -13.57 28.41
C PRO A 610 18.72 -13.35 28.19
N ASN A 611 18.20 -13.91 27.09
CA ASN A 611 16.76 -13.89 26.80
C ASN A 611 16.15 -15.27 27.07
N VAL A 612 14.83 -15.38 26.83
CA VAL A 612 14.09 -16.64 26.96
C VAL A 612 14.79 -17.78 26.20
N TYR A 613 15.13 -17.54 24.93
CA TYR A 613 15.76 -18.53 24.06
C TYR A 613 17.12 -19.01 24.61
N THR A 614 17.95 -18.13 25.19
CA THR A 614 19.21 -18.51 25.82
C THR A 614 19.01 -19.54 26.94
N TYR A 615 18.01 -19.32 27.80
CA TYR A 615 17.66 -20.26 28.86
C TYR A 615 17.06 -21.56 28.29
N SER A 616 16.13 -21.47 27.34
CA SER A 616 15.51 -22.64 26.70
C SER A 616 16.56 -23.59 26.10
N THR A 617 17.59 -23.01 25.48
CA THR A 617 18.70 -23.75 24.89
C THR A 617 19.57 -24.45 25.94
N LEU A 618 19.94 -23.78 27.03
CA LEU A 618 20.72 -24.39 28.11
C LEU A 618 19.93 -25.51 28.81
N ILE A 619 18.65 -25.27 29.06
CA ILE A 619 17.69 -26.24 29.58
C ILE A 619 17.66 -27.47 28.66
N TYR A 620 17.51 -27.25 27.35
CA TYR A 620 17.52 -28.34 26.37
C TYR A 620 18.85 -29.12 26.39
N GLY A 621 19.99 -28.43 26.44
CA GLY A 621 21.31 -29.07 26.54
C GLY A 621 21.47 -29.93 27.80
N LEU A 622 21.03 -29.44 28.96
CA LEU A 622 21.04 -30.22 30.21
C LEU A 622 20.12 -31.44 30.13
N CYS A 623 18.93 -31.30 29.53
CA CYS A 623 18.03 -32.42 29.29
C CYS A 623 18.66 -33.49 28.37
N LEU A 624 19.41 -33.09 27.34
CA LEU A 624 20.15 -34.02 26.46
C LEU A 624 21.26 -34.79 27.21
N GLU A 625 21.92 -34.16 28.17
CA GLU A 625 22.91 -34.81 29.06
C GLU A 625 22.26 -35.65 30.19
N GLY A 626 20.91 -35.72 30.24
CA GLY A 626 20.18 -36.44 31.28
C GLY A 626 20.10 -35.70 32.63
N ARG A 627 20.52 -34.43 32.69
CA ARG A 627 20.55 -33.58 33.90
C ARG A 627 19.28 -32.74 34.02
N ALA A 628 18.11 -33.37 33.94
CA ALA A 628 16.82 -32.65 33.93
C ALA A 628 16.53 -31.90 35.24
N ASP A 629 17.04 -32.37 36.38
CA ASP A 629 16.84 -31.70 37.68
C ASP A 629 17.61 -30.35 37.74
N ASP A 630 18.80 -30.28 37.12
CA ASP A 630 19.54 -29.01 36.95
C ASP A 630 18.81 -28.07 35.96
N ALA A 631 18.17 -28.65 34.95
CA ALA A 631 17.37 -27.90 33.98
C ALA A 631 16.11 -27.29 34.61
N ASP A 632 15.48 -28.00 35.57
CA ASP A 632 14.35 -27.49 36.36
C ASP A 632 14.78 -26.32 37.26
N SER A 633 15.99 -26.39 37.83
CA SER A 633 16.58 -25.28 38.60
C SER A 633 16.80 -24.03 37.73
N LEU A 634 17.20 -24.19 36.45
CA LEU A 634 17.30 -23.06 35.51
C LEU A 634 15.93 -22.46 35.15
N LEU A 635 14.86 -23.25 35.12
CA LEU A 635 13.50 -22.74 34.90
C LEU A 635 13.07 -21.80 36.02
N GLU A 636 13.39 -22.14 37.27
CA GLU A 636 13.14 -21.31 38.45
C GLU A 636 13.98 -20.01 38.39
N GLU A 637 15.26 -20.11 38.03
CA GLU A 637 16.13 -18.93 37.86
C GLU A 637 15.56 -17.98 36.78
N MET A 638 15.17 -18.52 35.63
CA MET A 638 14.57 -17.77 34.53
C MET A 638 13.29 -17.04 35.00
N SER A 639 12.43 -17.72 35.75
CA SER A 639 11.19 -17.15 36.29
C SER A 639 11.46 -16.04 37.30
N SER A 640 12.48 -16.20 38.17
CA SER A 640 12.89 -15.18 39.14
C SER A 640 13.38 -13.87 38.48
N LYS A 641 13.93 -13.97 37.27
CA LYS A 641 14.38 -12.84 36.45
C LYS A 641 13.27 -12.20 35.62
N LYS A 642 12.00 -12.56 35.84
CA LYS A 642 10.83 -12.11 35.06
C LYS A 642 10.92 -12.45 33.57
N LEU A 643 11.69 -13.48 33.21
CA LEU A 643 11.66 -14.08 31.88
C LEU A 643 10.63 -15.21 31.92
N TYR A 644 9.57 -15.10 31.13
CA TYR A 644 8.49 -16.09 31.14
C TYR A 644 8.84 -17.26 30.22
N PRO A 645 8.80 -18.51 30.72
CA PRO A 645 9.08 -19.70 29.91
C PRO A 645 8.13 -19.80 28.72
N ASP A 646 8.69 -20.11 27.55
CA ASP A 646 7.94 -20.30 26.32
C ASP A 646 7.62 -21.78 26.06
N GLU A 647 6.94 -22.02 24.95
CA GLU A 647 6.52 -23.35 24.51
C GLU A 647 7.69 -24.32 24.35
N VAL A 648 8.82 -23.82 23.83
CA VAL A 648 10.03 -24.62 23.60
C VAL A 648 10.66 -25.00 24.94
N THR A 649 10.71 -24.07 25.90
CA THR A 649 11.28 -24.29 27.23
C THR A 649 10.56 -25.42 27.96
N TYR A 650 9.23 -25.34 28.07
CA TYR A 650 8.44 -26.38 28.71
C TYR A 650 8.51 -27.71 27.96
N THR A 651 8.42 -27.69 26.63
CA THR A 651 8.48 -28.92 25.83
C THR A 651 9.83 -29.63 25.99
N SER A 652 10.95 -28.89 26.03
CA SER A 652 12.29 -29.46 26.26
C SER A 652 12.41 -30.11 27.64
N LEU A 653 11.89 -29.49 28.71
CA LEU A 653 11.88 -30.07 30.05
C LEU A 653 10.99 -31.31 30.14
N ILE A 654 9.79 -31.24 29.55
CA ILE A 654 8.86 -32.37 29.46
C ILE A 654 9.55 -33.55 28.77
N ASP A 655 10.27 -33.31 27.66
CA ASP A 655 11.03 -34.33 26.92
C ASP A 655 12.19 -34.91 27.76
N GLY A 656 12.91 -34.06 28.49
CA GLY A 656 13.96 -34.48 29.43
C GLY A 656 13.43 -35.39 30.53
N PHE A 657 12.33 -35.00 31.20
CA PHE A 657 11.73 -35.81 32.27
C PHE A 657 11.08 -37.10 31.76
N VAL A 658 10.47 -37.07 30.57
CA VAL A 658 9.97 -38.28 29.90
C VAL A 658 11.11 -39.24 29.56
N SER A 659 12.24 -38.73 29.08
CA SER A 659 13.42 -39.55 28.77
C SER A 659 14.04 -40.20 30.01
N LEU A 660 13.85 -39.59 31.19
CA LEU A 660 14.23 -40.16 32.49
C LEU A 660 13.16 -41.07 33.12
N GLY A 661 12.01 -41.28 32.45
CA GLY A 661 10.89 -42.08 32.96
C GLY A 661 10.05 -41.41 34.05
N LYS A 662 10.26 -40.12 34.35
CA LYS A 662 9.53 -39.36 35.38
C LYS A 662 8.26 -38.71 34.83
N LEU A 663 7.27 -39.51 34.43
CA LEU A 663 6.04 -39.02 33.77
C LEU A 663 5.17 -38.07 34.63
N ASP A 664 5.07 -38.31 35.93
CA ASP A 664 4.28 -37.44 36.83
C ASP A 664 4.79 -36.00 36.82
N ARG A 665 6.12 -35.81 36.79
CA ARG A 665 6.74 -34.49 36.70
C ARG A 665 6.49 -33.86 35.33
N ALA A 666 6.50 -34.65 34.26
CA ALA A 666 6.20 -34.18 32.91
C ALA A 666 4.75 -33.64 32.80
N PHE A 667 3.77 -34.33 33.38
CA PHE A 667 2.38 -33.86 33.43
C PHE A 667 2.19 -32.65 34.37
N PHE A 668 2.95 -32.56 35.47
CA PHE A 668 2.99 -31.36 36.30
C PHE A 668 3.49 -30.13 35.51
N LEU A 669 4.54 -30.30 34.69
CA LEU A 669 5.05 -29.23 33.83
C LEU A 669 4.05 -28.84 32.73
N LEU A 670 3.29 -29.79 32.16
CA LEU A 670 2.18 -29.49 31.26
C LEU A 670 1.12 -28.61 31.95
N ARG A 671 0.77 -28.94 33.20
CA ARG A 671 -0.16 -28.13 33.98
C ARG A 671 0.39 -26.72 34.19
N GLN A 672 1.64 -26.59 34.60
CA GLN A 672 2.30 -25.29 34.81
C GLN A 672 2.32 -24.45 33.52
N MET A 673 2.64 -25.08 32.38
CA MET A 673 2.62 -24.48 31.05
C MET A 673 1.26 -23.84 30.75
N VAL A 674 0.17 -24.59 30.91
CA VAL A 674 -1.20 -24.11 30.66
C VAL A 674 -1.60 -22.99 31.61
N HIS A 675 -1.27 -23.10 32.91
CA HIS A 675 -1.59 -22.06 33.91
C HIS A 675 -0.82 -20.75 33.65
N SER A 676 0.38 -20.83 33.08
CA SER A 676 1.12 -19.64 32.64
C SER A 676 0.59 -19.01 31.34
N GLY A 677 -0.48 -19.56 30.76
CA GLY A 677 -1.05 -19.09 29.49
C GLY A 677 -0.25 -19.53 28.25
N CYS A 678 0.74 -20.42 28.43
CA CYS A 678 1.51 -21.00 27.34
C CYS A 678 0.74 -22.19 26.75
N LYS A 679 0.48 -22.17 25.45
CA LYS A 679 -0.35 -23.19 24.78
C LYS A 679 0.51 -24.38 24.33
N PRO A 680 0.19 -25.62 24.73
CA PRO A 680 0.91 -26.81 24.24
C PRO A 680 0.74 -27.00 22.74
N ASN A 681 1.79 -27.46 22.08
CA ASN A 681 1.76 -27.79 20.66
C ASN A 681 1.74 -29.31 20.43
N TYR A 682 1.76 -29.73 19.16
CA TYR A 682 1.87 -31.15 18.81
C TYR A 682 3.09 -31.83 19.43
N ARG A 683 4.26 -31.18 19.42
CA ARG A 683 5.50 -31.76 19.95
C ARG A 683 5.37 -32.05 21.45
N THR A 684 4.76 -31.15 22.22
CA THR A 684 4.48 -31.34 23.65
C THR A 684 3.64 -32.59 23.86
N TYR A 685 2.53 -32.73 23.14
CA TYR A 685 1.67 -33.91 23.26
C TYR A 685 2.35 -35.19 22.76
N TYR A 686 3.09 -35.13 21.67
CA TYR A 686 3.82 -36.27 21.12
C TYR A 686 4.87 -36.82 22.09
N VAL A 687 5.63 -35.94 22.76
CA VAL A 687 6.60 -36.32 23.79
C VAL A 687 5.91 -37.06 24.94
N LEU A 688 4.76 -36.54 25.40
CA LEU A 688 3.97 -37.20 26.44
C LEU A 688 3.42 -38.56 25.98
N LEU A 689 2.88 -38.64 24.76
CA LEU A 689 2.41 -39.89 24.16
C LEU A 689 3.53 -40.93 24.06
N LYS A 690 4.72 -40.52 23.64
CA LYS A 690 5.92 -41.39 23.59
C LYS A 690 6.28 -41.90 24.98
N GLY A 691 6.25 -41.03 25.99
CA GLY A 691 6.50 -41.41 27.38
C GLY A 691 5.47 -42.41 27.90
N MET A 692 4.18 -42.13 27.70
CA MET A 692 3.09 -43.03 28.09
C MET A 692 3.16 -44.38 27.39
N ARG A 693 3.51 -44.41 26.10
CA ARG A 693 3.76 -45.67 25.38
C ARG A 693 4.87 -46.48 26.05
N ASN A 694 6.00 -45.84 26.37
CA ASN A 694 7.13 -46.52 27.01
C ASN A 694 6.75 -47.08 28.41
N GLU A 695 5.92 -46.38 29.17
CA GLU A 695 5.37 -46.85 30.45
C GLU A 695 4.44 -48.06 30.27
N THR A 696 3.59 -48.05 29.23
CA THR A 696 2.71 -49.20 28.92
C THR A 696 3.47 -50.43 28.41
N LEU A 697 4.56 -50.24 27.67
CA LEU A 697 5.43 -51.32 27.17
C LEU A 697 6.24 -51.97 28.29
N MET A 698 6.74 -51.17 29.25
CA MET A 698 7.42 -51.69 30.46
C MET A 698 6.50 -52.56 31.32
N ASN A 699 5.18 -52.29 31.30
CA ASN A 699 4.19 -53.04 32.07
C ASN A 699 3.64 -54.31 31.38
N SER A 700 3.89 -54.52 30.08
CA SER A 700 3.17 -55.54 29.28
C SER A 700 4.00 -56.68 28.67
N GLN A 701 5.34 -56.74 28.80
CA GLN A 701 6.19 -57.83 28.26
C GLN A 701 5.88 -58.22 26.79
N ILE A 702 5.56 -57.26 25.91
CA ILE A 702 5.35 -57.52 24.46
C ILE A 702 6.51 -56.93 23.67
N SER A 703 7.00 -57.72 22.70
CA SER A 703 8.14 -57.40 21.83
C SER A 703 7.84 -56.27 20.84
N ASP A 704 8.90 -55.52 20.52
CA ASP A 704 9.00 -54.46 19.53
C ASP A 704 8.32 -54.78 18.19
N GLU A 705 7.19 -54.12 17.88
CA GLU A 705 6.84 -53.78 16.50
C GLU A 705 6.26 -52.35 16.41
N GLU A 706 6.96 -51.55 15.61
CA GLU A 706 6.66 -50.21 15.07
C GLU A 706 6.43 -49.01 16.00
N ASP A 707 6.96 -47.87 15.57
CA ASP A 707 6.98 -46.57 16.28
C ASP A 707 5.60 -45.88 16.35
N VAL A 708 4.50 -46.63 16.21
CA VAL A 708 3.13 -46.14 16.06
C VAL A 708 2.42 -46.13 17.43
N VAL A 709 2.00 -44.95 17.88
CA VAL A 709 1.25 -44.80 19.15
C VAL A 709 -0.20 -45.29 18.96
N ALA A 710 -0.65 -46.31 19.70
CA ALA A 710 -2.03 -46.82 19.63
C ALA A 710 -3.08 -45.77 20.06
N VAL A 711 -4.33 -45.89 19.57
CA VAL A 711 -5.42 -44.93 19.87
C VAL A 711 -5.74 -44.85 21.36
N ASP A 712 -5.62 -45.97 22.06
CA ASP A 712 -5.84 -46.04 23.51
C ASP A 712 -4.90 -45.09 24.27
N VAL A 713 -3.65 -44.92 23.81
CA VAL A 713 -2.69 -43.99 24.43
C VAL A 713 -3.12 -42.53 24.24
N PHE A 714 -3.78 -42.19 23.12
CA PHE A 714 -4.36 -40.86 22.93
C PHE A 714 -5.54 -40.62 23.88
N ARG A 715 -6.37 -41.64 24.12
CA ARG A 715 -7.47 -41.56 25.08
C ARG A 715 -6.93 -41.38 26.49
N ASP A 716 -5.94 -42.17 26.87
CA ASP A 716 -5.30 -42.09 28.19
C ASP A 716 -4.65 -40.72 28.42
N LEU A 717 -4.02 -40.14 27.39
CA LEU A 717 -3.50 -38.77 27.46
C LEU A 717 -4.63 -37.77 27.79
N LEU A 718 -5.75 -37.83 27.08
CA LEU A 718 -6.88 -36.91 27.29
C LEU A 718 -7.53 -37.08 28.67
N VAL A 719 -7.57 -38.31 29.19
CA VAL A 719 -8.04 -38.60 30.56
C VAL A 719 -7.06 -38.03 31.58
N LYS A 720 -5.77 -38.35 31.50
CA LYS A 720 -4.72 -37.79 32.40
C LYS A 720 -4.71 -36.26 32.36
N MET A 721 -4.91 -35.64 31.19
CA MET A 721 -5.05 -34.18 31.07
C MET A 721 -6.25 -33.63 31.85
N SER A 722 -7.38 -34.32 31.81
CA SER A 722 -8.57 -33.95 32.59
C SER A 722 -8.33 -34.09 34.10
N GLU A 723 -7.64 -35.16 34.52
CA GLU A 723 -7.30 -35.42 35.93
C GLU A 723 -6.39 -34.35 36.55
N ILE A 724 -5.42 -33.82 35.78
CA ILE A 724 -4.52 -32.75 36.24
C ILE A 724 -5.15 -31.35 36.19
N GLY A 725 -6.42 -31.23 35.79
CA GLY A 725 -7.15 -29.97 35.68
C GLY A 725 -6.88 -29.18 34.39
N CYS A 726 -6.37 -29.84 33.34
CA CYS A 726 -6.14 -29.27 32.01
C CYS A 726 -7.19 -29.81 31.03
N GLU A 727 -8.41 -29.28 31.06
CA GLU A 727 -9.50 -29.73 30.20
C GLU A 727 -9.15 -29.59 28.69
N PRO A 728 -9.27 -30.68 27.90
CA PRO A 728 -9.01 -30.64 26.46
C PRO A 728 -9.92 -29.65 25.72
N SER A 729 -9.32 -28.72 24.99
CA SER A 729 -10.05 -27.72 24.19
C SER A 729 -10.26 -28.20 22.75
N VAL A 730 -11.12 -27.52 21.98
CA VAL A 730 -11.26 -27.76 20.52
C VAL A 730 -9.91 -27.72 19.80
N GLU A 731 -9.00 -26.85 20.24
CA GLU A 731 -7.65 -26.72 19.69
C GLU A 731 -6.80 -27.96 20.00
N THR A 732 -6.90 -28.50 21.22
CA THR A 732 -6.23 -29.75 21.62
C THR A 732 -6.62 -30.90 20.70
N TYR A 733 -7.93 -31.06 20.46
CA TYR A 733 -8.44 -32.07 19.53
C TYR A 733 -7.97 -31.82 18.09
N TYR A 734 -8.02 -30.57 17.62
CA TYR A 734 -7.54 -30.21 16.28
C TYR A 734 -6.08 -30.61 16.07
N ILE A 735 -5.17 -30.28 16.99
CA ILE A 735 -3.74 -30.58 16.89
C ILE A 735 -3.51 -32.11 16.74
N LEU A 736 -4.20 -32.92 17.55
CA LEU A 736 -4.07 -34.38 17.53
C LEU A 736 -4.69 -34.98 16.26
N ILE A 737 -5.92 -34.59 15.91
CA ILE A 737 -6.65 -35.09 14.74
C ILE A 737 -5.91 -34.72 13.45
N ALA A 738 -5.49 -33.46 13.30
CA ALA A 738 -4.81 -32.99 12.10
C ALA A 738 -3.53 -33.79 11.82
N ARG A 739 -2.80 -34.16 12.88
CA ARG A 739 -1.63 -35.03 12.74
C ARG A 739 -2.00 -36.45 12.33
N LEU A 740 -2.97 -37.08 12.98
CA LEU A 740 -3.42 -38.44 12.62
C LEU A 740 -3.88 -38.50 11.15
N CYS A 741 -4.62 -37.48 10.70
CA CYS A 741 -4.98 -37.34 9.29
C CYS A 741 -3.75 -37.17 8.38
N HIS A 742 -2.73 -36.43 8.82
CA HIS A 742 -1.48 -36.30 8.08
C HIS A 742 -0.75 -37.65 7.94
N GLU A 743 -0.76 -38.47 8.99
CA GLU A 743 -0.17 -39.82 9.04
C GLU A 743 -0.99 -40.89 8.31
N GLY A 744 -2.19 -40.55 7.80
CA GLY A 744 -3.07 -41.51 7.14
C GLY A 744 -3.85 -42.40 8.13
N ARG A 745 -3.91 -42.03 9.41
CA ARG A 745 -4.63 -42.78 10.45
C ARG A 745 -6.05 -42.23 10.63
N SER A 746 -6.87 -42.32 9.58
CA SER A 746 -8.19 -41.70 9.55
C SER A 746 -9.20 -42.31 10.53
N ASN A 747 -9.09 -43.60 10.85
CA ASN A 747 -10.02 -44.27 11.77
C ASN A 747 -9.81 -43.77 13.21
N ASP A 748 -8.55 -43.60 13.60
CA ASP A 748 -8.15 -43.10 14.91
C ASP A 748 -8.58 -41.63 15.09
N ALA A 749 -8.49 -40.86 14.00
CA ALA A 749 -9.05 -39.51 13.94
C ALA A 749 -10.58 -39.50 14.13
N ASP A 750 -11.31 -40.47 13.56
CA ASP A 750 -12.76 -40.61 13.75
C ASP A 750 -13.14 -40.88 15.21
N GLU A 751 -12.37 -41.72 15.90
CA GLU A 751 -12.57 -42.01 17.32
C GLU A 751 -12.34 -40.77 18.19
N LEU A 752 -11.29 -39.99 17.93
CA LEU A 752 -11.05 -38.73 18.66
C LEU A 752 -12.16 -37.69 18.41
N VAL A 753 -12.71 -37.62 17.19
CA VAL A 753 -13.86 -36.76 16.88
C VAL A 753 -15.11 -37.22 17.63
N LYS A 754 -15.31 -38.53 17.78
CA LYS A 754 -16.43 -39.07 18.55
C LYS A 754 -16.30 -38.69 20.03
N PHE A 755 -15.13 -38.87 20.61
CA PHE A 755 -14.84 -38.48 21.99
C PHE A 755 -14.99 -36.96 22.21
N MET A 756 -14.55 -36.14 21.25
CA MET A 756 -14.76 -34.70 21.26
C MET A 756 -16.25 -34.32 21.35
N LYS A 757 -17.09 -35.00 20.56
CA LYS A 757 -18.55 -34.78 20.56
C LYS A 757 -19.21 -35.26 21.86
N GLU A 758 -18.75 -36.37 22.43
CA GLU A 758 -19.22 -36.90 23.72
C GLU A 758 -18.97 -35.91 24.87
N LYS A 759 -17.86 -35.15 24.80
CA LYS A 759 -17.55 -34.04 25.72
C LYS A 759 -18.35 -32.75 25.43
N GLY A 760 -19.27 -32.75 24.46
CA GLY A 760 -20.09 -31.61 24.09
C GLY A 760 -19.38 -30.56 23.21
N LEU A 761 -18.18 -30.86 22.70
CA LEU A 761 -17.43 -29.96 21.84
C LEU A 761 -17.77 -30.18 20.36
N SER A 762 -17.98 -29.10 19.61
CA SER A 762 -18.25 -29.18 18.16
C SER A 762 -16.97 -29.08 17.33
N PRO A 763 -16.75 -29.95 16.33
CA PRO A 763 -15.58 -29.85 15.45
C PRO A 763 -15.56 -28.53 14.67
N SER A 764 -14.36 -27.94 14.54
CA SER A 764 -14.11 -26.72 13.78
C SER A 764 -13.96 -27.01 12.28
N GLU A 765 -14.01 -25.95 11.45
CA GLU A 765 -13.74 -26.03 10.00
C GLU A 765 -12.39 -26.73 9.71
N ALA A 766 -11.35 -26.37 10.46
CA ALA A 766 -10.01 -26.95 10.31
C ALA A 766 -9.95 -28.46 10.62
N ILE A 767 -10.76 -28.94 11.58
CA ILE A 767 -10.87 -30.38 11.89
C ILE A 767 -11.51 -31.10 10.70
N TYR A 768 -12.62 -30.58 10.18
CA TYR A 768 -13.30 -31.19 9.02
C TYR A 768 -12.41 -31.21 7.77
N CYS A 769 -11.69 -30.13 7.45
CA CYS A 769 -10.74 -30.11 6.34
C CYS A 769 -9.60 -31.13 6.51
N SER A 770 -9.10 -31.29 7.74
CA SER A 770 -8.06 -32.27 8.05
C SER A 770 -8.58 -33.71 7.86
N LEU A 771 -9.79 -34.00 8.34
CA LEU A 771 -10.46 -35.30 8.14
C LEU A 771 -10.67 -35.60 6.66
N ALA A 772 -11.17 -34.64 5.88
CA ALA A 772 -11.33 -34.79 4.44
C ALA A 772 -10.00 -35.18 3.77
N SER A 773 -8.91 -34.46 4.09
CA SER A 773 -7.57 -34.79 3.58
C SER A 773 -7.10 -36.18 4.01
N GLY A 774 -7.35 -36.58 5.26
CA GLY A 774 -7.03 -37.91 5.77
C GLY A 774 -7.80 -39.03 5.06
N TYR A 775 -9.10 -38.85 4.83
CA TYR A 775 -9.91 -39.80 4.07
C TYR A 775 -9.47 -39.90 2.60
N CYS A 776 -9.10 -38.77 1.99
CA CYS A 776 -8.56 -38.75 0.63
C CYS A 776 -7.25 -39.55 0.52
N LYS A 777 -6.34 -39.41 1.49
CA LYS A 777 -5.10 -40.21 1.56
C LYS A 777 -5.38 -41.72 1.63
N ASN A 778 -6.40 -42.11 2.39
CA ASN A 778 -6.82 -43.51 2.54
C ASN A 778 -7.78 -43.99 1.44
N LEU A 779 -8.05 -43.16 0.43
CA LEU A 779 -9.02 -43.43 -0.64
C LEU A 779 -10.41 -43.85 -0.12
N ARG A 780 -10.83 -43.32 1.05
CA ARG A 780 -12.18 -43.44 1.64
C ARG A 780 -13.10 -42.33 1.11
N VAL A 781 -13.44 -42.43 -0.17
CA VAL A 781 -14.04 -41.32 -0.92
C VAL A 781 -15.44 -40.95 -0.44
N ASP A 782 -16.28 -41.92 -0.06
CA ASP A 782 -17.63 -41.63 0.46
C ASP A 782 -17.58 -40.79 1.74
N SER A 783 -16.69 -41.15 2.67
CA SER A 783 -16.48 -40.39 3.91
C SER A 783 -15.96 -38.97 3.61
N ALA A 784 -15.11 -38.80 2.60
CA ALA A 784 -14.63 -37.48 2.18
C ALA A 784 -15.75 -36.61 1.59
N LEU A 785 -16.64 -37.18 0.77
CA LEU A 785 -17.81 -36.50 0.22
C LEU A 785 -18.83 -36.12 1.28
N ASP A 786 -19.04 -36.97 2.28
CA ASP A 786 -19.93 -36.67 3.40
C ASP A 786 -19.41 -35.50 4.25
N VAL A 787 -18.09 -35.44 4.47
CA VAL A 787 -17.47 -34.27 5.12
C VAL A 787 -17.63 -33.01 4.27
N LEU A 788 -17.47 -33.09 2.95
CA LEU A 788 -17.67 -31.95 2.06
C LEU A 788 -19.12 -31.42 2.14
N LYS A 789 -20.12 -32.31 2.10
CA LYS A 789 -21.53 -31.94 2.29
C LYS A 789 -21.75 -31.27 3.65
N LEU A 790 -21.15 -31.80 4.70
CA LEU A 790 -21.29 -31.27 6.06
C LEU A 790 -20.65 -29.88 6.22
N LEU A 791 -19.50 -29.65 5.58
CA LEU A 791 -18.88 -28.32 5.49
C LEU A 791 -19.83 -27.31 4.83
N THR A 792 -20.41 -27.67 3.69
CA THR A 792 -21.36 -26.83 2.95
C THR A 792 -22.64 -26.55 3.75
N LEU A 793 -23.22 -27.56 4.41
CA LEU A 793 -24.41 -27.42 5.26
C LEU A 793 -24.19 -26.49 6.45
N ARG A 794 -22.97 -26.45 7.00
CA ARG A 794 -22.60 -25.54 8.09
C ARG A 794 -22.20 -24.14 7.62
N GLY A 795 -22.23 -23.89 6.31
CA GLY A 795 -21.86 -22.59 5.71
C GLY A 795 -20.36 -22.32 5.69
N PHE A 796 -19.52 -23.33 5.94
CA PHE A 796 -18.08 -23.21 5.77
C PHE A 796 -17.72 -23.22 4.28
N LYS A 797 -16.62 -22.54 3.91
CA LYS A 797 -16.12 -22.51 2.53
C LYS A 797 -14.85 -23.36 2.48
N PRO A 798 -14.92 -24.62 2.00
CA PRO A 798 -13.75 -25.48 1.96
C PRO A 798 -12.64 -24.85 1.12
N PRO A 799 -11.37 -24.90 1.55
CA PRO A 799 -10.25 -24.37 0.79
C PRO A 799 -10.01 -25.19 -0.49
N LEU A 800 -9.37 -24.58 -1.49
CA LEU A 800 -9.11 -25.24 -2.79
C LEU A 800 -8.30 -26.53 -2.64
N SER A 801 -7.41 -26.58 -1.65
CA SER A 801 -6.64 -27.79 -1.30
C SER A 801 -7.52 -28.98 -0.89
N THR A 802 -8.65 -28.74 -0.22
CA THR A 802 -9.59 -29.81 0.17
C THR A 802 -10.35 -30.33 -1.05
N TYR A 803 -10.84 -29.43 -1.92
CA TYR A 803 -11.46 -29.83 -3.18
C TYR A 803 -10.48 -30.61 -4.06
N GLY A 804 -9.25 -30.13 -4.21
CA GLY A 804 -8.20 -30.81 -4.98
C GLY A 804 -7.90 -32.21 -4.44
N ALA A 805 -7.78 -32.38 -3.12
CA ALA A 805 -7.55 -33.69 -2.52
C ALA A 805 -8.71 -34.67 -2.77
N ILE A 806 -9.96 -34.21 -2.68
CA ILE A 806 -11.16 -35.01 -2.96
C ILE A 806 -11.22 -35.42 -4.43
N ILE A 807 -10.98 -34.48 -5.35
CA ILE A 807 -10.96 -34.72 -6.79
C ILE A 807 -9.87 -35.73 -7.15
N CYS A 808 -8.64 -35.59 -6.63
CA CYS A 808 -7.57 -36.56 -6.84
C CYS A 808 -7.94 -37.95 -6.30
N ALA A 809 -8.55 -38.04 -5.11
CA ALA A 809 -8.98 -39.32 -4.54
C ALA A 809 -10.10 -40.00 -5.35
N LEU A 810 -11.04 -39.20 -5.89
CA LEU A 810 -12.09 -39.67 -6.80
C LEU A 810 -11.51 -40.23 -8.11
N CYS A 811 -10.53 -39.54 -8.70
CA CYS A 811 -9.85 -40.00 -9.91
C CYS A 811 -9.13 -41.33 -9.68
N LYS A 812 -8.39 -41.46 -8.56
CA LYS A 812 -7.70 -42.72 -8.18
C LYS A 812 -8.64 -43.90 -7.97
N ARG A 813 -9.91 -43.65 -7.64
CA ARG A 813 -10.99 -44.66 -7.53
C ARG A 813 -11.83 -44.80 -8.81
N ASN A 814 -11.47 -44.10 -9.88
CA ASN A 814 -12.14 -44.10 -11.17
C ASN A 814 -13.63 -43.68 -11.12
N ARG A 815 -14.00 -42.79 -10.19
CA ARG A 815 -15.38 -42.24 -10.02
C ARG A 815 -15.54 -40.91 -10.75
N VAL A 816 -15.46 -40.94 -12.08
CA VAL A 816 -15.37 -39.72 -12.92
C VAL A 816 -16.64 -38.85 -12.86
N GLU A 817 -17.83 -39.43 -12.74
CA GLU A 817 -19.09 -38.66 -12.69
C GLU A 817 -19.15 -37.70 -11.50
N GLU A 818 -18.64 -38.12 -10.35
CA GLU A 818 -18.62 -37.32 -9.13
C GLU A 818 -17.53 -36.24 -9.15
N VAL A 819 -16.45 -36.45 -9.92
CA VAL A 819 -15.41 -35.43 -10.11
C VAL A 819 -16.00 -34.16 -10.69
N GLU A 820 -16.82 -34.28 -11.73
CA GLU A 820 -17.44 -33.12 -12.38
C GLU A 820 -18.42 -32.40 -11.45
N VAL A 821 -19.20 -33.14 -10.66
CA VAL A 821 -20.13 -32.56 -9.67
C VAL A 821 -19.38 -31.76 -8.60
N VAL A 822 -18.33 -32.33 -8.01
CA VAL A 822 -17.52 -31.66 -7.00
C VAL A 822 -16.80 -30.45 -7.60
N PHE A 823 -16.31 -30.55 -8.83
CA PHE A 823 -15.67 -29.44 -9.52
C PHE A 823 -16.65 -28.30 -9.84
N LEU A 824 -17.88 -28.61 -10.21
CA LEU A 824 -18.93 -27.61 -10.42
C LEU A 824 -19.31 -26.89 -9.13
N ASP A 825 -19.49 -27.61 -8.00
CA ASP A 825 -19.72 -26.97 -6.69
C ASP A 825 -18.57 -26.03 -6.29
N MET A 826 -17.33 -26.41 -6.59
CA MET A 826 -16.16 -25.56 -6.36
C MET A 826 -16.21 -24.28 -7.21
N LEU A 827 -16.58 -24.36 -8.49
CA LEU A 827 -16.67 -23.20 -9.37
C LEU A 827 -17.75 -22.20 -8.92
N GLU A 828 -18.84 -22.67 -8.31
CA GLU A 828 -19.89 -21.79 -7.76
C GLU A 828 -19.39 -20.91 -6.61
N LYS A 829 -18.29 -21.28 -5.92
CA LYS A 829 -17.74 -20.49 -4.81
C LYS A 829 -16.89 -19.27 -5.25
N GLN A 830 -16.74 -19.04 -6.55
CA GLN A 830 -16.06 -17.88 -7.15
C GLN A 830 -14.57 -17.73 -6.75
N TRP A 831 -13.83 -18.84 -6.69
CA TRP A 831 -12.38 -18.81 -6.54
C TRP A 831 -11.67 -18.18 -7.74
N ASN A 832 -10.42 -17.75 -7.54
CA ASN A 832 -9.59 -17.25 -8.63
C ASN A 832 -9.28 -18.38 -9.64
N GLY A 833 -9.49 -18.11 -10.93
CA GLY A 833 -9.30 -19.10 -12.00
C GLY A 833 -7.86 -19.59 -12.13
N ASP A 834 -6.86 -18.73 -11.95
CA ASP A 834 -5.45 -19.13 -11.99
C ASP A 834 -5.12 -20.07 -10.82
N GLU A 835 -5.64 -19.78 -9.63
CA GLU A 835 -5.37 -20.58 -8.45
C GLU A 835 -6.02 -21.97 -8.51
N ILE A 836 -7.21 -22.09 -9.11
CA ILE A 836 -7.83 -23.39 -9.42
C ILE A 836 -6.90 -24.21 -10.30
N VAL A 837 -6.38 -23.62 -11.39
CA VAL A 837 -5.49 -24.34 -12.32
C VAL A 837 -4.21 -24.77 -11.61
N TRP A 838 -3.60 -23.88 -10.83
CA TRP A 838 -2.34 -24.18 -10.15
C TRP A 838 -2.49 -25.29 -9.12
N THR A 839 -3.50 -25.17 -8.24
CA THR A 839 -3.64 -26.06 -7.07
C THR A 839 -4.34 -27.37 -7.38
N VAL A 840 -5.41 -27.36 -8.18
CA VAL A 840 -6.25 -28.54 -8.44
C VAL A 840 -5.78 -29.28 -9.69
N LEU A 841 -5.54 -28.55 -10.79
CA LEU A 841 -5.22 -29.19 -12.07
C LEU A 841 -3.74 -29.55 -12.17
N ILE A 842 -2.83 -28.60 -11.96
CA ILE A 842 -1.38 -28.82 -12.10
C ILE A 842 -0.84 -29.62 -10.91
N ASP A 843 -0.97 -29.09 -9.69
CA ASP A 843 -0.37 -29.71 -8.50
C ASP A 843 -1.12 -30.97 -8.02
N GLY A 844 -2.41 -31.07 -8.35
CA GLY A 844 -3.24 -32.25 -8.07
C GLY A 844 -3.24 -33.26 -9.22
N LEU A 845 -4.10 -33.05 -10.22
CA LEU A 845 -4.41 -34.05 -11.25
C LEU A 845 -3.22 -34.41 -12.15
N LEU A 846 -2.53 -33.42 -12.72
CA LEU A 846 -1.42 -33.68 -13.64
C LEU A 846 -0.25 -34.35 -12.93
N LYS A 847 0.05 -33.94 -11.69
CA LYS A 847 1.08 -34.58 -10.87
C LYS A 847 0.75 -36.03 -10.52
N ASP A 848 -0.54 -36.34 -10.33
CA ASP A 848 -1.05 -37.71 -10.14
C ASP A 848 -1.15 -38.52 -11.46
N GLY A 849 -0.84 -37.93 -12.62
CA GLY A 849 -0.85 -38.59 -13.94
C GLY A 849 -2.20 -38.60 -14.66
N GLU A 850 -3.21 -37.91 -14.14
CA GLU A 850 -4.60 -37.94 -14.62
C GLU A 850 -4.87 -36.94 -15.75
N LEU A 851 -4.15 -37.09 -16.87
CA LEU A 851 -4.18 -36.15 -17.99
C LEU A 851 -5.58 -35.98 -18.61
N LYS A 852 -6.30 -37.08 -18.84
CA LYS A 852 -7.62 -37.04 -19.51
C LYS A 852 -8.66 -36.27 -18.70
N VAL A 853 -8.71 -36.52 -17.39
CA VAL A 853 -9.64 -35.83 -16.48
C VAL A 853 -9.28 -34.35 -16.40
N CYS A 854 -7.98 -34.02 -16.31
CA CYS A 854 -7.52 -32.63 -16.33
C CYS A 854 -8.01 -31.87 -17.57
N LEU A 855 -7.86 -32.44 -18.78
CA LEU A 855 -8.31 -31.79 -20.02
C LEU A 855 -9.84 -31.61 -20.06
N ASN A 856 -10.61 -32.58 -19.55
CA ASN A 856 -12.06 -32.43 -19.44
C ASN A 856 -12.44 -31.26 -18.51
N LEU A 857 -11.81 -31.16 -17.33
CA LEU A 857 -12.11 -30.08 -16.38
C LEU A 857 -11.73 -28.69 -16.92
N VAL A 858 -10.68 -28.59 -17.73
CA VAL A 858 -10.34 -27.34 -18.45
C VAL A 858 -11.46 -26.94 -19.41
N HIS A 859 -12.05 -27.90 -20.12
CA HIS A 859 -13.22 -27.64 -20.96
C HIS A 859 -14.43 -27.16 -20.14
N VAL A 860 -14.66 -27.74 -18.96
CA VAL A 860 -15.70 -27.28 -18.02
C VAL A 860 -15.44 -25.85 -17.53
N MET A 861 -14.19 -25.49 -17.21
CA MET A 861 -13.83 -24.12 -16.85
C MET A 861 -14.10 -23.12 -17.99
N ASN A 862 -13.75 -23.50 -19.22
CA ASN A 862 -13.98 -22.67 -20.41
C ASN A 862 -15.48 -22.48 -20.68
N SER A 863 -16.30 -23.53 -20.53
CA SER A 863 -17.75 -23.45 -20.75
C SER A 863 -18.46 -22.54 -19.73
N LYS A 864 -17.90 -22.42 -18.53
CA LYS A 864 -18.38 -21.52 -17.46
C LYS A 864 -17.76 -20.12 -17.51
N ASN A 865 -16.97 -19.78 -18.54
CA ASN A 865 -16.29 -18.49 -18.70
C ASN A 865 -15.41 -18.09 -17.50
N VAL A 866 -14.71 -19.06 -16.88
CA VAL A 866 -13.76 -18.77 -15.81
C VAL A 866 -12.54 -18.06 -16.39
N SER A 867 -12.22 -16.88 -15.86
CA SER A 867 -11.07 -16.08 -16.32
C SER A 867 -9.75 -16.69 -15.84
N ILE A 868 -8.89 -17.08 -16.78
CA ILE A 868 -7.56 -17.64 -16.52
C ILE A 868 -6.53 -16.81 -17.30
N SER A 869 -5.38 -16.52 -16.69
CA SER A 869 -4.31 -15.76 -17.36
C SER A 869 -3.65 -16.58 -18.47
N LYS A 870 -3.14 -15.88 -19.49
CA LYS A 870 -2.46 -16.52 -20.62
C LYS A 870 -1.21 -17.28 -20.16
N ARG A 871 -0.45 -16.77 -19.18
CA ARG A 871 0.68 -17.49 -18.59
C ARG A 871 0.25 -18.78 -17.92
N THR A 872 -0.86 -18.79 -17.19
CA THR A 872 -1.38 -20.02 -16.58
C THR A 872 -1.76 -21.07 -17.62
N TYR A 873 -2.39 -20.70 -18.73
CA TYR A 873 -2.61 -21.63 -19.86
C TYR A 873 -1.30 -22.17 -20.43
N LEU A 874 -0.27 -21.33 -20.58
CA LEU A 874 1.04 -21.77 -21.07
C LEU A 874 1.73 -22.71 -20.07
N MET A 875 1.59 -22.48 -18.76
CA MET A 875 2.11 -23.38 -17.73
C MET A 875 1.42 -24.75 -17.80
N LEU A 876 0.08 -24.74 -17.88
CA LEU A 876 -0.71 -25.95 -18.03
C LEU A 876 -0.29 -26.73 -19.28
N ALA A 877 -0.20 -26.07 -20.44
CA ALA A 877 0.23 -26.70 -21.68
C ALA A 877 1.65 -27.27 -21.60
N LYS A 878 2.59 -26.59 -20.91
CA LYS A 878 3.95 -27.10 -20.71
C LYS A 878 3.99 -28.37 -19.86
N GLU A 879 3.24 -28.40 -18.76
CA GLU A 879 3.18 -29.59 -17.90
C GLU A 879 2.50 -30.76 -18.60
N VAL A 880 1.42 -30.51 -19.37
CA VAL A 880 0.79 -31.52 -20.22
C VAL A 880 1.80 -32.11 -21.21
N ASN A 881 2.52 -31.28 -21.96
CA ASN A 881 3.54 -31.74 -22.92
C ASN A 881 4.67 -32.54 -22.25
N LYS A 882 5.04 -32.18 -21.02
CA LYS A 882 6.08 -32.88 -20.26
C LYS A 882 5.62 -34.29 -19.88
N ILE A 883 4.37 -34.43 -19.45
CA ILE A 883 3.77 -35.74 -19.12
C ILE A 883 3.61 -36.58 -20.39
N GLU A 884 3.16 -35.98 -21.50
CA GLU A 884 3.03 -36.68 -22.80
C GLU A 884 4.38 -37.24 -23.29
N ARG A 885 5.46 -36.46 -23.17
CA ARG A 885 6.82 -36.92 -23.51
C ARG A 885 7.31 -38.05 -22.61
N LEU A 886 7.00 -38.00 -21.30
CA LEU A 886 7.34 -39.06 -20.35
C LEU A 886 6.54 -40.35 -20.62
N SER A 887 5.29 -40.25 -21.06
CA SER A 887 4.50 -41.40 -21.52
C SER A 887 4.99 -41.97 -22.86
N ASP A 888 5.56 -41.14 -23.74
CA ASP A 888 6.18 -41.57 -24.99
C ASP A 888 7.54 -42.29 -24.76
N GLU A 889 8.33 -41.88 -23.76
CA GLU A 889 9.60 -42.53 -23.40
C GLU A 889 9.43 -43.86 -22.64
N ASN A 890 8.33 -44.04 -21.88
CA ASN A 890 8.01 -45.28 -21.18
C ASN A 890 7.27 -46.34 -22.02
N GLY A 891 7.17 -46.14 -23.34
CA GLY A 891 6.73 -47.17 -24.27
C GLY A 891 5.26 -47.56 -24.13
N ALA A 892 4.36 -46.67 -24.58
CA ALA A 892 3.20 -47.03 -25.41
C ALA A 892 2.32 -45.79 -25.63
N LEU A 893 2.52 -45.07 -26.75
CA LEU A 893 1.44 -44.39 -27.49
C LEU A 893 1.93 -43.77 -28.81
N LYS A 894 2.48 -44.60 -29.70
CA LYS A 894 2.72 -44.26 -31.11
C LYS A 894 1.44 -44.04 -31.95
N VAL A 895 0.27 -43.87 -31.33
CA VAL A 895 -1.05 -43.92 -32.00
C VAL A 895 -1.88 -42.63 -31.89
N LEU A 896 -1.49 -41.64 -31.07
CA LEU A 896 -2.26 -40.37 -30.95
C LEU A 896 -1.53 -39.13 -31.52
N ARG A 897 -0.71 -39.31 -32.56
CA ARG A 897 -0.08 -38.19 -33.28
C ARG A 897 -0.86 -37.66 -34.49
N ASN A 898 -2.06 -38.17 -34.75
CA ASN A 898 -2.94 -37.69 -35.81
C ASN A 898 -4.38 -37.55 -35.28
N LYS A 899 -4.68 -36.42 -34.62
CA LYS A 899 -6.01 -35.79 -34.64
C LYS A 899 -5.93 -34.37 -34.13
#